data_AF-A0A101H9F1-F1
#
_entry.id   AF-A0A101H9F1-F1
#
_cell.length_a   1.000
_cell.length_b   1.000
_cell.length_c   1.000
_cell.angle_alpha   90.00
_cell.angle_beta   90.00
_cell.angle_gamma   90.00
#
_symmetry.space_group_name_H-M   'P 1'
#
loop_
_entity.id
_entity.type
_entity.pdbx_description
1 polymer ?
#
loop_
_entity_poly.entity_id
_entity_poly.type
_entity_poly.pdbx_seq_one_letter_code
_entity_poly.pdbx_strand_id
1 'polypeptide(L)'
;MTSNHTEKNTAKNNDNNSTKRKIRAKKKRKFSLLRFILLLIVIGIFTVGGAVVGIVVASVRNAPEIDPTIILSMLSESSTIVDDKGNVIEMIQSTEDRKIISIEEMPDYLTDAFIAIEDHRFEEHPGIDIRRIVGSVIHNIQVGDLMAQGASTITQQLAKNLYLTNDKSFDRKLKEAYLAIEMERKLTKDQILEYYLNTIPLGQSSNGVQAAAFTYFSKDVSELTLAEAALLAGIPKADSRYAAFNRVVTGNDTDVDPEDIVGYVYVSGTQYTCVYNPLSVERQHVVLSRMLELGRINQAEYNKAMAQDIRTSLKPGQKTNTEISSYFTDYVKNQVALDLMDEYGYTFEQAENLLYTGGFTIYSTMDLSIQKILEDTYANFAEMLLGDLSSEQIPYITEWKYFRWNSDGKSTGNLDGNDNILNENGHIIYFRKELIFNENNQLYLTPEEYEFNENGDLVITSKKFNLYTTTIDVVDLYVIKDNFLSVHDVGGLNIGENFEILASRANKGTFAIKKPYLDSKADFYSLDENSNLIINESYYYFDTLGILQPQSSAVILDHRTGALKALIGGRNIEVSKSFNRATRATRQPGSTIKPLSLYLPAIDTGLTAATIIDDVPRYDDKNERWPKNWYENQAYKYRGITNLRNSIEQSLNVNAVYMLEKIGFDTSLKYLDKLGLVDLQNPENDDFVTPEENRAYNDMNLAAMALGGLTEGFTNL
;
A
#
# COMPACT_ATOMS: atom_id res chain seq x y z
N MET A 1 4.34 -70.09 -56.47
CA MET A 1 5.61 -69.49 -56.96
C MET A 1 5.33 -68.90 -58.33
N THR A 2 4.67 -67.75 -58.34
CA THR A 2 3.67 -67.37 -59.35
C THR A 2 3.38 -65.89 -59.15
N SER A 3 3.63 -64.95 -60.06
CA SER A 3 3.75 -64.98 -61.53
C SER A 3 2.49 -65.46 -62.27
N ASN A 4 2.15 -64.74 -63.35
CA ASN A 4 0.91 -64.83 -64.15
C ASN A 4 -0.37 -64.42 -63.36
N HIS A 5 -1.58 -64.15 -63.90
CA HIS A 5 -2.27 -64.25 -65.22
C HIS A 5 -3.34 -63.09 -65.27
N THR A 6 -4.11 -62.74 -66.33
CA THR A 6 -4.34 -63.23 -67.71
C THR A 6 -4.86 -62.10 -68.64
N GLU A 7 -4.70 -62.26 -69.96
CA GLU A 7 -5.73 -62.32 -71.05
C GLU A 7 -7.22 -61.91 -70.77
N LYS A 8 -8.10 -61.54 -71.73
CA LYS A 8 -8.08 -61.27 -73.20
C LYS A 8 -9.47 -60.77 -73.67
N ASN A 9 -9.57 -60.37 -74.96
CA ASN A 9 -10.76 -60.50 -75.84
C ASN A 9 -11.99 -59.59 -75.57
N THR A 10 -12.82 -59.18 -76.56
CA THR A 10 -12.80 -59.35 -78.04
C THR A 10 -13.58 -58.21 -78.72
N ALA A 11 -13.43 -58.07 -80.05
CA ALA A 11 -13.98 -56.98 -80.86
C ALA A 11 -14.97 -57.47 -81.96
N LYS A 12 -15.45 -56.51 -82.79
CA LYS A 12 -16.25 -56.62 -84.04
C LYS A 12 -17.78 -56.75 -83.82
N ASN A 13 -18.66 -56.26 -84.71
CA ASN A 13 -18.51 -56.05 -86.18
C ASN A 13 -19.31 -54.84 -86.75
N ASN A 14 -19.12 -54.55 -88.05
CA ASN A 14 -19.77 -53.47 -88.82
C ASN A 14 -21.25 -53.74 -89.19
N ASP A 15 -22.04 -52.72 -89.57
CA ASP A 15 -22.35 -52.44 -91.00
C ASP A 15 -23.20 -51.16 -91.28
N ASN A 16 -23.33 -50.81 -92.56
CA ASN A 16 -23.67 -49.47 -93.09
C ASN A 16 -25.13 -49.20 -93.51
N ASN A 17 -25.50 -47.91 -93.46
CA ASN A 17 -26.40 -47.17 -94.39
C ASN A 17 -27.88 -47.59 -94.61
N SER A 18 -28.83 -46.77 -94.12
CA SER A 18 -29.37 -45.60 -94.88
C SER A 18 -30.86 -45.25 -94.58
N THR A 19 -31.16 -43.98 -94.30
CA THR A 19 -32.32 -43.21 -94.85
C THR A 19 -32.35 -41.76 -94.31
N LYS A 20 -32.87 -40.80 -95.11
CA LYS A 20 -33.00 -39.37 -94.74
C LYS A 20 -34.43 -39.03 -94.28
N ARG A 21 -34.61 -38.39 -93.11
CA ARG A 21 -35.63 -37.32 -92.94
C ARG A 21 -35.49 -36.44 -91.67
N LYS A 22 -35.46 -35.12 -91.92
CA LYS A 22 -35.96 -33.98 -91.11
C LYS A 22 -35.68 -33.88 -89.58
N ILE A 23 -34.74 -32.99 -89.26
CA ILE A 23 -34.81 -31.88 -88.27
C ILE A 23 -35.68 -32.08 -87.01
N ARG A 24 -35.00 -32.20 -85.85
CA ARG A 24 -35.36 -31.45 -84.63
C ARG A 24 -34.07 -31.00 -83.93
N ALA A 25 -33.80 -29.70 -83.94
CA ALA A 25 -32.64 -29.13 -83.25
C ALA A 25 -32.86 -29.18 -81.73
N LYS A 26 -32.32 -30.21 -81.05
CA LYS A 26 -32.17 -30.17 -79.59
C LYS A 26 -31.15 -29.09 -79.23
N LYS A 27 -31.65 -27.92 -78.83
CA LYS A 27 -30.89 -26.79 -78.29
C LYS A 27 -30.14 -27.27 -77.04
N LYS A 28 -28.90 -27.78 -77.19
CA LYS A 28 -28.02 -28.08 -76.06
C LYS A 28 -27.86 -26.78 -75.27
N ARG A 29 -28.50 -26.68 -74.11
CA ARG A 29 -28.17 -25.64 -73.11
C ARG A 29 -26.70 -25.87 -72.77
N LYS A 30 -25.81 -25.03 -73.31
CA LYS A 30 -24.48 -24.84 -72.73
C LYS A 30 -24.72 -24.29 -71.33
N PHE A 31 -24.76 -25.18 -70.33
CA PHE A 31 -24.42 -24.77 -68.97
C PHE A 31 -22.96 -24.31 -69.08
N SER A 32 -22.74 -23.00 -69.09
CA SER A 32 -21.38 -22.48 -69.13
C SER A 32 -20.68 -22.91 -67.86
N LEU A 33 -19.40 -23.30 -67.99
CA LEU A 33 -18.53 -23.64 -66.85
C LEU A 33 -18.60 -22.55 -65.76
N LEU A 34 -18.72 -21.29 -66.19
CA LEU A 34 -19.00 -20.11 -65.37
C LEU A 34 -20.18 -20.27 -64.40
N ARG A 35 -21.31 -20.85 -64.80
CA ARG A 35 -22.48 -21.05 -63.92
C ARG A 35 -22.27 -22.16 -62.88
N PHE A 36 -21.46 -23.16 -63.21
CA PHE A 36 -21.09 -24.22 -62.26
C PHE A 36 -20.06 -23.69 -61.24
N ILE A 37 -19.08 -22.90 -61.70
CA ILE A 37 -18.14 -22.17 -60.84
C ILE A 37 -18.89 -21.19 -59.93
N LEU A 38 -19.84 -20.41 -60.46
CA LEU A 38 -20.65 -19.48 -59.65
C LEU A 38 -21.49 -20.22 -58.60
N LEU A 39 -22.04 -21.39 -58.94
CA LEU A 39 -22.78 -22.23 -57.99
C LEU A 39 -21.86 -22.78 -56.89
N LEU A 40 -20.65 -23.23 -57.23
CA LEU A 40 -19.65 -23.68 -56.24
C LEU A 40 -19.18 -22.53 -55.33
N ILE A 41 -19.01 -21.32 -55.87
CA ILE A 41 -18.70 -20.11 -55.08
C ILE A 41 -19.87 -19.81 -54.13
N VAL A 42 -21.12 -19.82 -54.61
CA VAL A 42 -22.30 -19.59 -53.75
C VAL A 42 -22.44 -20.66 -52.67
N ILE A 43 -22.28 -21.95 -53.01
CA ILE A 43 -22.29 -23.04 -52.03
C ILE A 43 -21.16 -22.85 -51.01
N GLY A 44 -19.95 -22.51 -51.46
CA GLY A 44 -18.81 -22.21 -50.60
C GLY A 44 -19.05 -21.03 -49.66
N ILE A 45 -19.69 -19.96 -50.13
CA ILE A 45 -20.11 -18.83 -49.30
C ILE A 45 -21.12 -19.27 -48.24
N PHE A 46 -22.08 -20.15 -48.59
CA PHE A 46 -23.06 -20.66 -47.61
C PHE A 46 -22.45 -21.65 -46.61
N THR A 47 -21.51 -22.52 -46.98
CA THR A 47 -20.81 -23.40 -46.02
C THR A 47 -19.85 -22.63 -45.13
N VAL A 48 -19.08 -21.68 -45.67
CA VAL A 48 -18.20 -20.81 -44.87
C VAL A 48 -19.03 -19.92 -43.95
N GLY A 49 -20.11 -19.30 -44.46
CA GLY A 49 -21.03 -18.50 -43.65
C GLY A 49 -21.70 -19.31 -42.54
N GLY A 50 -22.17 -20.52 -42.84
CA GLY A 50 -22.74 -21.43 -41.84
C GLY A 50 -21.72 -21.87 -40.78
N ALA A 51 -20.48 -22.13 -41.17
CA ALA A 51 -19.39 -22.43 -40.23
C ALA A 51 -19.06 -21.23 -39.34
N VAL A 52 -18.98 -20.01 -39.89
CA VAL A 52 -18.77 -18.77 -39.12
C VAL A 52 -19.91 -18.53 -38.14
N VAL A 53 -21.17 -18.67 -38.56
CA VAL A 53 -22.33 -18.57 -37.65
C VAL A 53 -22.28 -19.63 -36.55
N GLY A 54 -21.91 -20.87 -36.88
CA GLY A 54 -21.73 -21.93 -35.88
C GLY A 54 -20.65 -21.63 -34.85
N ILE A 55 -19.50 -21.07 -35.27
CA ILE A 55 -18.40 -20.63 -34.40
C ILE A 55 -18.86 -19.46 -33.51
N VAL A 56 -19.55 -18.46 -34.08
CA VAL A 56 -20.11 -17.33 -33.30
C VAL A 56 -21.08 -17.84 -32.24
N VAL A 57 -22.07 -18.66 -32.61
CA VAL A 57 -23.07 -19.21 -31.69
C VAL A 57 -22.40 -20.06 -30.59
N ALA A 58 -21.39 -20.87 -30.92
CA ALA A 58 -20.64 -21.64 -29.92
C ALA A 58 -19.85 -20.74 -28.95
N SER A 59 -19.27 -19.65 -29.46
CA SER A 59 -18.50 -18.66 -28.70
C SER A 59 -19.39 -17.85 -27.73
N VAL A 60 -20.54 -17.35 -28.20
CA VAL A 60 -21.38 -16.41 -27.42
C VAL A 60 -22.38 -17.10 -26.49
N ARG A 61 -22.54 -18.43 -26.56
CA ARG A 61 -23.48 -19.18 -25.71
C ARG A 61 -23.26 -18.99 -24.20
N ASN A 62 -22.02 -18.67 -23.81
CA ASN A 62 -21.61 -18.43 -22.43
C ASN A 62 -21.20 -16.96 -22.20
N ALA A 63 -21.65 -16.02 -23.04
CA ALA A 63 -21.43 -14.59 -22.80
C ALA A 63 -22.30 -14.11 -21.63
N PRO A 64 -21.81 -13.20 -20.77
CA PRO A 64 -22.60 -12.67 -19.66
C PRO A 64 -23.78 -11.84 -20.17
N GLU A 65 -24.87 -11.82 -19.41
CA GLU A 65 -26.00 -10.93 -19.69
C GLU A 65 -25.65 -9.50 -19.27
N ILE A 66 -25.86 -8.55 -20.18
CA ILE A 66 -25.67 -7.12 -19.90
C ILE A 66 -26.92 -6.58 -19.19
N ASP A 67 -26.77 -6.13 -17.95
CA ASP A 67 -27.76 -5.34 -17.23
C ASP A 67 -27.28 -3.88 -17.13
N PRO A 68 -27.90 -2.94 -17.86
CA PRO A 68 -27.57 -1.51 -17.80
C PRO A 68 -27.54 -0.89 -16.41
N THR A 69 -28.36 -1.38 -15.48
CA THR A 69 -28.58 -0.72 -14.19
C THR A 69 -27.40 -0.86 -13.23
N ILE A 70 -26.53 -1.85 -13.47
CA ILE A 70 -25.41 -2.19 -12.58
C ILE A 70 -24.03 -1.99 -13.21
N ILE A 71 -23.93 -1.49 -14.46
CA ILE A 71 -22.63 -1.35 -15.16
C ILE A 71 -21.69 -0.41 -14.41
N LEU A 72 -22.16 0.77 -13.98
CA LEU A 72 -21.34 1.70 -13.20
C LEU A 72 -21.01 1.13 -11.82
N SER A 73 -21.93 0.42 -11.15
CA SER A 73 -21.65 -0.22 -9.85
C SER A 73 -20.76 -1.46 -9.92
N MET A 74 -20.42 -1.96 -11.12
CA MET A 74 -19.37 -2.98 -11.31
C MET A 74 -17.97 -2.36 -11.37
N LEU A 75 -17.86 -1.04 -11.56
CA LEU A 75 -16.58 -0.35 -11.63
C LEU A 75 -16.08 -0.09 -10.21
N SER A 76 -14.85 -0.53 -9.92
CA SER A 76 -14.14 -0.10 -8.72
C SER A 76 -13.97 1.42 -8.72
N GLU A 77 -14.16 2.08 -7.59
CA GLU A 77 -13.93 3.52 -7.43
C GLU A 77 -13.04 3.74 -6.20
N SER A 78 -12.05 4.63 -6.31
CA SER A 78 -11.11 4.87 -5.21
C SER A 78 -11.79 5.69 -4.12
N SER A 79 -11.92 5.11 -2.92
CA SER A 79 -12.49 5.82 -1.77
C SER A 79 -11.64 7.02 -1.36
N THR A 80 -12.27 8.04 -0.76
CA THR A 80 -11.64 9.29 -0.35
C THR A 80 -11.94 9.57 1.12
N ILE A 81 -10.90 9.87 1.90
CA ILE A 81 -10.99 10.32 3.30
C ILE A 81 -10.97 11.85 3.32
N VAL A 82 -11.92 12.45 4.05
CA VAL A 82 -12.04 13.90 4.22
C VAL A 82 -11.98 14.33 5.69
N ASP A 83 -11.59 15.57 5.94
CA ASP A 83 -11.54 16.17 7.28
C ASP A 83 -12.94 16.56 7.80
N ASP A 84 -13.00 17.10 9.02
CA ASP A 84 -14.23 17.55 9.67
C ASP A 84 -14.98 18.69 8.98
N LYS A 85 -14.40 19.27 7.92
CA LYS A 85 -14.99 20.32 7.06
C LYS A 85 -15.24 19.81 5.63
N GLY A 86 -14.91 18.56 5.32
CA GLY A 86 -15.06 17.96 3.99
C GLY A 86 -13.90 18.19 3.03
N ASN A 87 -12.75 18.71 3.50
CA ASN A 87 -11.55 18.83 2.66
C ASN A 87 -10.88 17.46 2.48
N VAL A 88 -10.40 17.15 1.28
CA VAL A 88 -9.72 15.87 0.99
C VAL A 88 -8.40 15.77 1.76
N ILE A 89 -8.21 14.63 2.45
CA ILE A 89 -6.97 14.24 3.13
C ILE A 89 -6.19 13.21 2.30
N GLU A 90 -6.88 12.14 1.91
CA GLU A 90 -6.31 10.99 1.21
C GLU A 90 -7.34 10.40 0.24
N MET A 91 -6.99 10.27 -1.03
CA MET A 91 -7.65 9.36 -1.96
C MET A 91 -6.93 8.01 -1.87
N ILE A 92 -7.64 7.00 -1.37
CA ILE A 92 -7.11 5.66 -1.09
C ILE A 92 -6.71 5.02 -2.43
N GLN A 93 -5.41 4.81 -2.62
CA GLN A 93 -4.85 4.34 -3.89
C GLN A 93 -5.21 2.86 -4.12
N SER A 94 -5.91 2.56 -5.21
CA SER A 94 -6.23 1.18 -5.61
C SER A 94 -5.34 0.72 -6.78
N THR A 95 -5.51 -0.53 -7.23
CA THR A 95 -4.85 -1.01 -8.46
C THR A 95 -5.40 -0.36 -9.74
N GLU A 96 -6.60 0.21 -9.67
CA GLU A 96 -7.32 0.86 -10.77
C GLU A 96 -8.01 2.14 -10.27
N ASP A 97 -7.26 3.22 -10.15
CA ASP A 97 -7.80 4.47 -9.64
C ASP A 97 -8.82 5.06 -10.59
N ARG A 98 -10.05 5.18 -10.11
CA ARG A 98 -11.21 5.68 -10.84
C ARG A 98 -12.01 6.60 -9.92
N LYS A 99 -12.65 7.60 -10.52
CA LYS A 99 -13.75 8.38 -9.94
C LYS A 99 -14.83 8.47 -11.02
N ILE A 100 -16.06 8.09 -10.71
CA ILE A 100 -17.16 8.07 -11.68
C ILE A 100 -17.70 9.49 -11.84
N ILE A 101 -17.89 9.92 -13.08
CA ILE A 101 -18.49 11.23 -13.41
C ILE A 101 -19.50 11.08 -14.56
N SER A 102 -20.59 11.85 -14.54
CA SER A 102 -21.59 11.80 -15.60
C SER A 102 -21.10 12.51 -16.87
N ILE A 103 -21.63 12.10 -18.02
CA ILE A 103 -21.21 12.68 -19.31
C ILE A 103 -21.54 14.17 -19.44
N GLU A 104 -22.57 14.65 -18.76
CA GLU A 104 -22.98 16.06 -18.73
C GLU A 104 -21.97 16.99 -18.01
N GLU A 105 -21.10 16.42 -17.16
CA GLU A 105 -20.00 17.15 -16.51
C GLU A 105 -18.71 17.14 -17.34
N MET A 106 -18.64 16.31 -18.40
CA MET A 106 -17.51 16.23 -19.32
C MET A 106 -17.61 17.31 -20.42
N PRO A 107 -16.52 18.02 -20.77
CA PRO A 107 -16.57 18.98 -21.87
C PRO A 107 -16.81 18.32 -23.24
N ASP A 108 -17.65 18.92 -24.09
CA ASP A 108 -17.95 18.41 -25.45
C ASP A 108 -16.69 18.11 -26.28
N TYR A 109 -15.65 18.93 -26.18
CA TYR A 109 -14.41 18.72 -26.92
C TYR A 109 -13.57 17.54 -26.41
N LEU A 110 -13.81 17.05 -25.18
CA LEU A 110 -13.22 15.82 -24.66
C LEU A 110 -13.90 14.61 -25.31
N THR A 111 -15.23 14.54 -25.25
CA THR A 111 -16.01 13.44 -25.86
C THR A 111 -15.74 13.38 -27.37
N ASP A 112 -15.71 14.54 -28.04
CA ASP A 112 -15.32 14.66 -29.45
C ASP A 112 -13.88 14.22 -29.73
N ALA A 113 -12.91 14.44 -28.83
CA ALA A 113 -11.53 14.01 -29.03
C ALA A 113 -11.41 12.49 -29.07
N PHE A 114 -12.06 11.81 -28.10
CA PHE A 114 -12.12 10.35 -28.08
C PHE A 114 -12.89 9.80 -29.29
N ILE A 115 -14.06 10.35 -29.64
CA ILE A 115 -14.79 9.96 -30.86
C ILE A 115 -13.90 10.15 -32.10
N ALA A 116 -13.26 11.31 -32.27
CA ALA A 116 -12.49 11.62 -33.47
C ALA A 116 -11.34 10.62 -33.75
N ILE A 117 -10.62 10.21 -32.71
CA ILE A 117 -9.44 9.34 -32.84
C ILE A 117 -9.74 7.85 -32.68
N GLU A 118 -10.59 7.46 -31.71
CA GLU A 118 -10.90 6.07 -31.44
C GLU A 118 -12.00 5.55 -32.35
N ASP A 119 -13.02 6.35 -32.69
CA ASP A 119 -14.18 5.86 -33.46
C ASP A 119 -15.04 6.95 -34.14
N HIS A 120 -14.50 7.63 -35.17
CA HIS A 120 -15.15 8.80 -35.79
C HIS A 120 -16.56 8.61 -36.37
N ARG A 121 -17.06 7.37 -36.46
CA ARG A 121 -18.43 7.02 -36.89
C ARG A 121 -19.23 6.31 -35.81
N PHE A 122 -18.85 6.49 -34.54
CA PHE A 122 -19.51 5.95 -33.35
C PHE A 122 -21.04 6.09 -33.43
N GLU A 123 -21.55 7.29 -33.72
CA GLU A 123 -22.99 7.57 -33.87
C GLU A 123 -23.69 6.82 -35.01
N GLU A 124 -22.97 6.40 -36.06
CA GLU A 124 -23.58 5.81 -37.26
C GLU A 124 -23.84 4.30 -37.16
N HIS A 125 -23.18 3.58 -36.24
CA HIS A 125 -23.15 2.12 -36.25
C HIS A 125 -23.70 1.45 -34.98
N PRO A 126 -24.31 0.25 -35.08
CA PRO A 126 -24.80 -0.51 -33.93
C PRO A 126 -23.65 -1.33 -33.30
N GLY A 127 -22.71 -0.66 -32.64
CA GLY A 127 -21.57 -1.29 -31.95
C GLY A 127 -20.43 -1.82 -32.81
N ILE A 128 -20.63 -2.06 -34.10
CA ILE A 128 -19.58 -2.54 -35.02
C ILE A 128 -19.55 -1.74 -36.33
N ASP A 129 -18.39 -1.17 -36.64
CA ASP A 129 -18.14 -0.49 -37.90
C ASP A 129 -17.66 -1.45 -39.01
N ILE A 130 -18.61 -1.98 -39.78
CA ILE A 130 -18.34 -2.85 -40.93
C ILE A 130 -17.43 -2.18 -41.98
N ARG A 131 -17.56 -0.85 -42.20
CA ARG A 131 -16.72 -0.16 -43.20
C ARG A 131 -15.27 -0.08 -42.73
N ARG A 132 -15.04 0.18 -41.44
CA ARG A 132 -13.70 0.20 -40.84
C ARG A 132 -13.06 -1.20 -40.81
N ILE A 133 -13.82 -2.26 -40.52
CA ILE A 133 -13.32 -3.64 -40.60
C ILE A 133 -12.88 -3.99 -42.02
N VAL A 134 -13.71 -3.70 -43.04
CA VAL A 134 -13.34 -3.97 -44.44
C VAL A 134 -12.14 -3.11 -44.86
N GLY A 135 -12.11 -1.84 -44.46
CA GLY A 135 -11.00 -0.92 -44.72
C GLY A 135 -9.67 -1.40 -44.12
N SER A 136 -9.67 -1.80 -42.84
CA SER A 136 -8.47 -2.27 -42.16
C SER A 136 -7.97 -3.59 -42.75
N VAL A 137 -8.87 -4.51 -43.12
CA VAL A 137 -8.47 -5.77 -43.80
C VAL A 137 -7.79 -5.48 -45.13
N ILE A 138 -8.31 -4.55 -45.94
CA ILE A 138 -7.69 -4.14 -47.20
C ILE A 138 -6.32 -3.49 -46.95
N HIS A 139 -6.23 -2.58 -45.98
CA HIS A 139 -4.98 -1.90 -45.63
C HIS A 139 -3.92 -2.89 -45.14
N ASN A 140 -4.25 -3.73 -44.16
CA ASN A 140 -3.34 -4.71 -43.56
C ASN A 140 -2.80 -5.71 -44.61
N ILE A 141 -3.60 -6.10 -45.60
CA ILE A 141 -3.14 -6.89 -46.75
C ILE A 141 -2.18 -6.09 -47.66
N GLN A 142 -2.39 -4.78 -47.84
CA GLN A 142 -1.54 -3.92 -48.68
C GLN A 142 -0.17 -3.63 -48.05
N VAL A 143 -0.09 -3.38 -46.74
CA VAL A 143 1.19 -3.19 -46.03
C VAL A 143 1.89 -4.50 -45.64
N GLY A 144 1.24 -5.65 -45.83
CA GLY A 144 1.82 -6.98 -45.55
C GLY A 144 1.87 -7.36 -44.07
N ASP A 145 1.33 -6.53 -43.18
CA ASP A 145 1.14 -6.81 -41.76
C ASP A 145 -0.37 -6.89 -41.46
N LEU A 146 -0.82 -8.11 -41.11
CA LEU A 146 -2.22 -8.41 -40.79
C LEU A 146 -2.76 -7.65 -39.56
N MET A 147 -1.90 -7.02 -38.77
CA MET A 147 -2.24 -6.27 -37.55
C MET A 147 -2.01 -4.76 -37.63
N ALA A 148 -1.57 -4.23 -38.79
CA ALA A 148 -1.12 -2.84 -38.93
C ALA A 148 -2.17 -1.78 -38.51
N GLN A 149 -3.42 -1.96 -38.90
CA GLN A 149 -4.54 -1.08 -38.58
C GLN A 149 -5.64 -1.81 -37.80
N GLY A 150 -6.06 -1.22 -36.68
CA GLY A 150 -7.14 -1.70 -35.83
C GLY A 150 -8.53 -1.22 -36.27
N ALA A 151 -9.52 -2.10 -36.15
CA ALA A 151 -10.93 -1.81 -36.50
C ALA A 151 -11.91 -1.91 -35.34
N SER A 152 -11.44 -1.82 -34.09
CA SER A 152 -12.32 -1.88 -32.91
C SER A 152 -13.03 -0.54 -32.68
N THR A 153 -14.31 -0.61 -32.37
CA THR A 153 -15.17 0.54 -32.00
C THR A 153 -15.04 0.90 -30.52
N ILE A 154 -15.53 2.07 -30.11
CA ILE A 154 -15.64 2.45 -28.68
C ILE A 154 -16.42 1.37 -27.92
N THR A 155 -17.57 0.94 -28.44
CA THR A 155 -18.43 -0.06 -27.80
C THR A 155 -17.77 -1.44 -27.66
N GLN A 156 -16.93 -1.85 -28.63
CA GLN A 156 -16.11 -3.07 -28.51
C GLN A 156 -15.01 -2.93 -27.46
N GLN A 157 -14.38 -1.76 -27.34
CA GLN A 157 -13.36 -1.51 -26.33
C GLN A 157 -13.96 -1.46 -24.91
N LEU A 158 -15.16 -0.91 -24.75
CA LEU A 158 -15.92 -0.97 -23.50
C LEU A 158 -16.27 -2.41 -23.12
N ALA A 159 -16.90 -3.17 -24.02
CA ALA A 159 -17.24 -4.58 -23.78
C ALA A 159 -16.01 -5.45 -23.45
N LYS A 160 -14.86 -5.13 -24.04
CA LYS A 160 -13.56 -5.75 -23.74
C LYS A 160 -13.11 -5.46 -22.30
N ASN A 161 -13.19 -4.21 -21.85
CA ASN A 161 -12.72 -3.81 -20.52
C ASN A 161 -13.65 -4.28 -19.39
N LEU A 162 -14.97 -4.36 -19.61
CA LEU A 162 -15.94 -4.73 -18.57
C LEU A 162 -16.09 -6.24 -18.34
N TYR A 163 -16.09 -7.05 -19.41
CA TYR A 163 -16.66 -8.41 -19.36
C TYR A 163 -15.69 -9.52 -19.81
N LEU A 164 -14.48 -9.19 -20.25
CA LEU A 164 -13.60 -10.14 -20.95
C LEU A 164 -12.16 -10.07 -20.43
N THR A 165 -11.47 -11.21 -20.43
CA THR A 165 -10.05 -11.28 -20.04
C THR A 165 -9.15 -10.62 -21.09
N ASN A 166 -7.90 -10.34 -20.74
CA ASN A 166 -6.91 -9.74 -21.65
C ASN A 166 -6.38 -10.72 -22.73
N ASP A 167 -6.83 -11.98 -22.77
CA ASP A 167 -6.32 -13.04 -23.64
C ASP A 167 -6.59 -12.79 -25.13
N LYS A 168 -5.56 -12.53 -25.93
CA LYS A 168 -5.68 -12.19 -27.37
C LYS A 168 -6.07 -13.39 -28.25
N SER A 169 -7.29 -13.91 -28.09
CA SER A 169 -7.90 -14.97 -28.89
C SER A 169 -8.94 -14.45 -29.90
N PHE A 170 -9.16 -15.22 -30.98
CA PHE A 170 -10.23 -14.95 -31.95
C PHE A 170 -11.63 -15.09 -31.31
N ASP A 171 -11.78 -16.06 -30.41
CA ASP A 171 -12.99 -16.27 -29.61
C ASP A 171 -13.39 -15.02 -28.80
N ARG A 172 -12.42 -14.41 -28.09
CA ARG A 172 -12.66 -13.15 -27.38
C ARG A 172 -13.10 -12.03 -28.32
N LYS A 173 -12.51 -11.90 -29.51
CA LYS A 173 -12.92 -10.87 -30.49
C LYS A 173 -14.34 -11.09 -31.05
N LEU A 174 -14.82 -12.33 -31.14
CA LEU A 174 -16.22 -12.62 -31.46
C LEU A 174 -17.15 -12.23 -30.30
N LYS A 175 -16.75 -12.49 -29.05
CA LYS A 175 -17.49 -12.05 -27.84
C LYS A 175 -17.56 -10.53 -27.72
N GLU A 176 -16.45 -9.81 -27.92
CA GLU A 176 -16.42 -8.34 -27.95
C GLU A 176 -17.41 -7.78 -28.99
N ALA A 177 -17.42 -8.34 -30.20
CA ALA A 177 -18.35 -7.96 -31.26
C ALA A 177 -19.82 -8.21 -30.89
N TYR A 178 -20.13 -9.37 -30.32
CA TYR A 178 -21.48 -9.71 -29.87
C TYR A 178 -21.95 -8.83 -28.72
N LEU A 179 -21.15 -8.69 -27.67
CA LEU A 179 -21.46 -7.84 -26.51
C LEU A 179 -21.64 -6.39 -26.94
N ALA A 180 -20.81 -5.86 -27.85
CA ALA A 180 -21.00 -4.50 -28.37
C ALA A 180 -22.37 -4.29 -29.04
N ILE A 181 -22.84 -5.26 -29.85
CA ILE A 181 -24.19 -5.20 -30.45
C ILE A 181 -25.29 -5.26 -29.37
N GLU A 182 -25.12 -6.08 -28.33
CA GLU A 182 -26.10 -6.18 -27.24
C GLU A 182 -26.13 -4.95 -26.33
N MET A 183 -24.99 -4.29 -26.09
CA MET A 183 -24.92 -3.01 -25.38
C MET A 183 -25.70 -1.93 -26.14
N GLU A 184 -25.53 -1.85 -27.46
CA GLU A 184 -26.21 -0.88 -28.34
C GLU A 184 -27.71 -1.13 -28.54
N ARG A 185 -28.22 -2.27 -28.04
CA ARG A 185 -29.66 -2.55 -27.96
C ARG A 185 -30.28 -2.11 -26.63
N LYS A 186 -29.45 -1.88 -25.61
CA LYS A 186 -29.85 -1.66 -24.22
C LYS A 186 -29.47 -0.29 -23.66
N LEU A 187 -28.50 0.39 -24.28
CA LEU A 187 -27.93 1.67 -23.86
C LEU A 187 -28.04 2.72 -24.98
N THR A 188 -28.07 3.99 -24.61
CA THR A 188 -27.88 5.11 -25.54
C THR A 188 -26.39 5.28 -25.91
N LYS A 189 -26.12 6.08 -26.94
CA LYS A 189 -24.75 6.46 -27.33
C LYS A 189 -24.04 7.21 -26.22
N ASP A 190 -24.73 8.15 -25.59
CA ASP A 190 -24.23 8.92 -24.45
C ASP A 190 -23.86 8.00 -23.27
N GLN A 191 -24.71 7.03 -22.92
CA GLN A 191 -24.42 6.04 -21.87
C GLN A 191 -23.22 5.15 -22.22
N ILE A 192 -23.11 4.68 -23.47
CA ILE A 192 -21.95 3.89 -23.91
C ILE A 192 -20.67 4.72 -23.83
N LEU A 193 -20.73 6.00 -24.19
CA LEU A 193 -19.59 6.90 -24.14
C LEU A 193 -19.21 7.27 -22.69
N GLU A 194 -20.18 7.54 -21.83
CA GLU A 194 -19.99 7.74 -20.38
C GLU A 194 -19.28 6.53 -19.76
N TYR A 195 -19.81 5.33 -19.98
CA TYR A 195 -19.25 4.11 -19.41
C TYR A 195 -17.85 3.85 -19.98
N TYR A 196 -17.62 4.11 -21.28
CA TYR A 196 -16.29 4.04 -21.87
C TYR A 196 -15.30 5.03 -21.24
N LEU A 197 -15.68 6.30 -21.09
CA LEU A 197 -14.83 7.35 -20.55
C LEU A 197 -14.60 7.21 -19.04
N ASN A 198 -15.44 6.49 -18.30
CA ASN A 198 -15.18 6.09 -16.90
C ASN A 198 -14.38 4.77 -16.77
N THR A 199 -14.38 3.91 -17.80
CA THR A 199 -13.71 2.58 -17.75
C THR A 199 -12.31 2.57 -18.35
N ILE A 200 -12.04 3.38 -19.38
CA ILE A 200 -10.85 3.26 -20.22
C ILE A 200 -9.53 3.49 -19.44
N PRO A 201 -8.54 2.59 -19.52
CA PRO A 201 -7.22 2.84 -18.95
C PRO A 201 -6.48 3.98 -19.66
N LEU A 202 -5.97 4.91 -18.86
CA LEU A 202 -5.26 6.11 -19.32
C LEU A 202 -3.86 6.21 -18.70
N GLY A 203 -3.30 5.09 -18.23
CA GLY A 203 -1.94 4.99 -17.71
C GLY A 203 -1.78 5.51 -16.28
N GLN A 204 -0.60 5.29 -15.69
CA GLN A 204 -0.25 5.73 -14.32
C GLN A 204 -1.28 5.31 -13.24
N SER A 205 -1.81 4.09 -13.39
CA SER A 205 -2.91 3.48 -12.60
C SER A 205 -4.27 4.19 -12.70
N SER A 206 -4.46 5.11 -13.64
CA SER A 206 -5.69 5.89 -13.78
C SER A 206 -6.63 5.28 -14.82
N ASN A 207 -7.82 4.88 -14.38
CA ASN A 207 -8.89 4.38 -15.21
C ASN A 207 -10.03 5.41 -15.25
N GLY A 208 -10.35 5.85 -16.45
CA GLY A 208 -11.34 6.88 -16.73
C GLY A 208 -10.78 8.31 -16.71
N VAL A 209 -11.47 9.20 -17.44
CA VAL A 209 -11.01 10.57 -17.76
C VAL A 209 -10.86 11.46 -16.54
N GLN A 210 -11.72 11.30 -15.52
CA GLN A 210 -11.66 12.08 -14.28
C GLN A 210 -10.40 11.73 -13.46
N ALA A 211 -10.09 10.45 -13.27
CA ALA A 211 -8.87 10.02 -12.59
C ALA A 211 -7.61 10.44 -13.36
N ALA A 212 -7.64 10.40 -14.70
CA ALA A 212 -6.53 10.85 -15.53
C ALA A 212 -6.34 12.39 -15.52
N ALA A 213 -7.42 13.18 -15.49
CA ALA A 213 -7.37 14.63 -15.34
C ALA A 213 -6.66 15.02 -14.03
N PHE A 214 -7.02 14.36 -12.93
CA PHE A 214 -6.34 14.53 -11.65
C PHE A 214 -4.88 14.09 -11.70
N THR A 215 -4.61 12.86 -12.15
CA THR A 215 -3.24 12.27 -12.16
C THR A 215 -2.26 13.09 -13.00
N TYR A 216 -2.65 13.61 -14.16
CA TYR A 216 -1.74 14.34 -15.05
C TYR A 216 -1.72 15.86 -14.84
N PHE A 217 -2.83 16.46 -14.43
CA PHE A 217 -2.98 17.92 -14.43
C PHE A 217 -3.43 18.51 -13.08
N SER A 218 -3.76 17.68 -12.07
CA SER A 218 -4.34 18.10 -10.79
C SER A 218 -5.63 18.92 -10.96
N LYS A 219 -6.51 18.46 -11.87
CA LYS A 219 -7.76 19.12 -12.28
C LYS A 219 -8.95 18.17 -12.22
N ASP A 220 -10.14 18.72 -12.08
CA ASP A 220 -11.38 18.04 -12.49
C ASP A 220 -11.48 18.01 -14.03
N VAL A 221 -12.18 17.01 -14.58
CA VAL A 221 -12.27 16.83 -16.05
C VAL A 221 -12.92 18.03 -16.77
N SER A 222 -13.80 18.76 -16.07
CA SER A 222 -14.46 19.98 -16.54
C SER A 222 -13.51 21.18 -16.70
N GLU A 223 -12.32 21.15 -16.08
CA GLU A 223 -11.31 22.22 -16.10
C GLU A 223 -10.18 21.98 -17.12
N LEU A 224 -10.24 20.86 -17.84
CA LEU A 224 -9.26 20.55 -18.89
C LEU A 224 -9.28 21.61 -20.00
N THR A 225 -8.21 21.67 -20.79
CA THR A 225 -8.22 22.37 -22.08
C THR A 225 -8.46 21.39 -23.23
N LEU A 226 -8.82 21.90 -24.40
CA LEU A 226 -8.84 21.12 -25.65
C LEU A 226 -7.51 20.40 -25.91
N ALA A 227 -6.38 21.01 -25.57
CA ALA A 227 -5.06 20.40 -25.74
C ALA A 227 -4.88 19.22 -24.79
N GLU A 228 -5.21 19.39 -23.52
CA GLU A 228 -5.11 18.35 -22.48
C GLU A 228 -6.08 17.19 -22.76
N ALA A 229 -7.32 17.50 -23.14
CA ALA A 229 -8.33 16.54 -23.57
C ALA A 229 -7.88 15.71 -24.79
N ALA A 230 -7.31 16.36 -25.81
CA ALA A 230 -6.74 15.68 -26.97
C ALA A 230 -5.52 14.82 -26.63
N LEU A 231 -4.77 15.16 -25.57
CA LEU A 231 -3.70 14.31 -25.06
C LEU A 231 -4.27 13.05 -24.41
N LEU A 232 -5.25 13.19 -23.50
CA LEU A 232 -5.91 12.05 -22.85
C LEU A 232 -6.53 11.09 -23.88
N ALA A 233 -7.24 11.61 -24.88
CA ALA A 233 -7.78 10.83 -26.00
C ALA A 233 -6.70 10.13 -26.86
N GLY A 234 -5.44 10.58 -26.78
CA GLY A 234 -4.31 9.94 -27.44
C GLY A 234 -3.83 8.65 -26.77
N ILE A 235 -4.01 8.55 -25.45
CA ILE A 235 -3.44 7.51 -24.58
C ILE A 235 -3.94 6.08 -24.88
N PRO A 236 -5.26 5.80 -25.07
CA PRO A 236 -5.81 4.44 -25.18
C PRO A 236 -5.15 3.52 -26.21
N LYS A 237 -4.54 4.08 -27.25
CA LYS A 237 -3.79 3.32 -28.28
C LYS A 237 -2.69 2.45 -27.69
N ALA A 238 -2.01 2.93 -26.65
CA ALA A 238 -0.99 2.22 -25.88
C ALA A 238 -0.72 3.01 -24.59
N ASP A 239 -1.53 2.76 -23.57
CA ASP A 239 -1.57 3.46 -22.28
C ASP A 239 -0.19 3.76 -21.68
N SER A 240 0.61 2.74 -21.40
CA SER A 240 1.95 2.90 -20.82
C SER A 240 2.96 3.59 -21.74
N ARG A 241 2.71 3.63 -23.06
CA ARG A 241 3.61 4.30 -24.03
C ARG A 241 3.27 5.77 -24.23
N TYR A 242 2.00 6.12 -24.10
CA TYR A 242 1.47 7.47 -24.39
C TYR A 242 1.01 8.23 -23.13
N ALA A 243 1.09 7.64 -21.94
CA ALA A 243 0.99 8.32 -20.66
C ALA A 243 1.80 9.63 -20.65
N ALA A 244 1.25 10.72 -20.11
CA ALA A 244 1.83 12.06 -20.27
C ALA A 244 3.20 12.24 -19.58
N PHE A 245 3.44 11.46 -18.52
CA PHE A 245 4.74 11.28 -17.88
C PHE A 245 4.94 9.80 -17.50
N ASN A 246 6.21 9.43 -17.27
CA ASN A 246 6.64 8.19 -16.63
C ASN A 246 7.03 8.45 -15.17
N ARG A 247 6.99 7.41 -14.32
CA ARG A 247 7.44 7.49 -12.92
C ARG A 247 8.75 6.72 -12.76
N VAL A 248 9.73 7.33 -12.11
CA VAL A 248 11.00 6.71 -11.69
C VAL A 248 11.12 6.88 -10.17
N VAL A 249 11.60 5.87 -9.44
CA VAL A 249 11.82 6.00 -7.99
C VAL A 249 12.85 7.10 -7.75
N THR A 250 12.53 8.11 -6.93
CA THR A 250 13.42 9.24 -6.68
C THR A 250 14.71 8.74 -6.01
N GLY A 251 15.86 9.17 -6.54
CA GLY A 251 17.19 8.64 -6.22
C GLY A 251 17.74 7.64 -7.27
N ASN A 252 16.88 7.00 -8.05
CA ASN A 252 17.24 6.15 -9.20
C ASN A 252 17.10 6.90 -10.55
N ASP A 253 16.90 8.21 -10.51
CA ASP A 253 16.66 9.12 -11.63
C ASP A 253 17.94 9.87 -12.09
N THR A 254 19.13 9.31 -11.81
CA THR A 254 20.43 9.95 -12.09
C THR A 254 20.70 10.24 -13.57
N ASP A 255 20.02 9.53 -14.48
CA ASP A 255 20.14 9.69 -15.94
C ASP A 255 19.02 10.57 -16.53
N VAL A 256 18.16 11.17 -15.71
CA VAL A 256 17.04 12.03 -16.14
C VAL A 256 17.50 13.47 -16.26
N ASP A 257 17.18 14.12 -17.38
CA ASP A 257 17.41 15.56 -17.55
C ASP A 257 16.48 16.36 -16.61
N PRO A 258 16.99 17.26 -15.75
CA PRO A 258 16.17 18.10 -14.89
C PRO A 258 15.09 18.92 -15.63
N GLU A 259 15.28 19.26 -16.91
CA GLU A 259 14.26 19.96 -17.70
C GLU A 259 13.05 19.07 -18.06
N ASP A 260 13.22 17.74 -18.05
CA ASP A 260 12.15 16.75 -18.29
C ASP A 260 11.38 16.39 -17.00
N ILE A 261 11.79 16.85 -15.82
CA ILE A 261 11.07 16.61 -14.57
C ILE A 261 9.86 17.55 -14.47
N VAL A 262 8.64 16.98 -14.44
CA VAL A 262 7.37 17.72 -14.35
C VAL A 262 6.73 17.69 -12.95
N GLY A 263 7.37 17.03 -11.99
CA GLY A 263 6.97 17.02 -10.59
C GLY A 263 7.37 15.73 -9.87
N TYR A 264 6.83 15.54 -8.67
CA TYR A 264 7.04 14.36 -7.83
C TYR A 264 5.68 13.88 -7.31
N VAL A 265 5.52 12.59 -7.03
CA VAL A 265 4.33 12.02 -6.38
C VAL A 265 4.71 10.94 -5.38
N TYR A 266 3.88 10.76 -4.35
CA TYR A 266 4.01 9.62 -3.43
C TYR A 266 3.01 8.51 -3.81
N VAL A 267 3.52 7.28 -3.92
CA VAL A 267 2.74 6.06 -4.18
C VAL A 267 3.16 5.03 -3.14
N SER A 268 2.22 4.61 -2.29
CA SER A 268 2.46 3.69 -1.16
C SER A 268 3.68 4.06 -0.29
N GLY A 269 3.83 5.35 0.05
CA GLY A 269 4.95 5.86 0.85
C GLY A 269 6.29 6.00 0.11
N THR A 270 6.40 5.59 -1.15
CA THR A 270 7.61 5.79 -1.97
C THR A 270 7.45 7.04 -2.84
N GLN A 271 8.48 7.90 -2.86
CA GLN A 271 8.51 9.07 -3.74
C GLN A 271 8.95 8.66 -5.16
N TYR A 272 8.25 9.19 -6.15
CA TYR A 272 8.55 9.02 -7.57
C TYR A 272 8.73 10.36 -8.26
N THR A 273 9.80 10.48 -9.03
CA THR A 273 10.03 11.58 -9.98
C THR A 273 9.18 11.35 -11.23
N CYS A 274 8.40 12.35 -11.61
CA CYS A 274 7.55 12.33 -12.81
C CYS A 274 8.31 12.94 -14.00
N VAL A 275 8.62 12.09 -14.99
CA VAL A 275 9.44 12.44 -16.16
C VAL A 275 8.56 12.59 -17.39
N TYR A 276 8.60 13.76 -18.01
CA TYR A 276 7.84 14.13 -19.21
C TYR A 276 7.98 13.10 -20.35
N ASN A 277 6.86 12.73 -20.97
CA ASN A 277 6.86 11.81 -22.11
C ASN A 277 6.52 12.55 -23.42
N PRO A 278 7.51 12.87 -24.29
CA PRO A 278 7.25 13.57 -25.55
C PRO A 278 6.33 12.80 -26.52
N LEU A 279 6.28 11.47 -26.44
CA LEU A 279 5.40 10.65 -27.29
C LEU A 279 3.92 10.95 -27.06
N SER A 280 3.55 11.42 -25.86
CA SER A 280 2.17 11.81 -25.54
C SER A 280 1.73 13.03 -26.38
N VAL A 281 2.60 14.02 -26.55
CA VAL A 281 2.37 15.24 -27.35
C VAL A 281 2.43 14.95 -28.85
N GLU A 282 3.34 14.08 -29.31
CA GLU A 282 3.30 13.58 -30.70
C GLU A 282 1.94 12.95 -31.03
N ARG A 283 1.38 12.18 -30.08
CA ARG A 283 0.09 11.52 -30.23
C ARG A 283 -1.08 12.50 -30.14
N GLN A 284 -1.03 13.46 -29.22
CA GLN A 284 -1.98 14.58 -29.10
C GLN A 284 -2.12 15.36 -30.41
N HIS A 285 -1.01 15.71 -31.08
CA HIS A 285 -1.04 16.41 -32.37
C HIS A 285 -1.82 15.63 -33.45
N VAL A 286 -1.75 14.30 -33.44
CA VAL A 286 -2.55 13.44 -34.33
C VAL A 286 -4.04 13.50 -33.98
N VAL A 287 -4.40 13.56 -32.69
CA VAL A 287 -5.80 13.74 -32.23
C VAL A 287 -6.34 15.10 -32.69
N LEU A 288 -5.64 16.19 -32.38
CA LEU A 288 -6.03 17.55 -32.79
C LEU A 288 -6.19 17.67 -34.30
N SER A 289 -5.26 17.10 -35.07
CA SER A 289 -5.33 17.08 -36.55
C SER A 289 -6.58 16.34 -37.04
N ARG A 290 -6.93 15.23 -36.38
CA ARG A 290 -8.09 14.42 -36.72
C ARG A 290 -9.41 15.10 -36.34
N MET A 291 -9.46 15.80 -35.21
CA MET A 291 -10.63 16.61 -34.81
C MET A 291 -10.89 17.73 -35.81
N LEU A 292 -9.83 18.41 -36.29
CA LEU A 292 -9.93 19.45 -37.32
C LEU A 292 -10.39 18.88 -38.67
N GLU A 293 -9.83 17.75 -39.11
CA GLU A 293 -10.22 17.07 -40.37
C GLU A 293 -11.71 16.68 -40.37
N LEU A 294 -12.24 16.26 -39.22
CA LEU A 294 -13.63 15.88 -39.03
C LEU A 294 -14.56 17.06 -38.73
N GLY A 295 -14.04 18.29 -38.63
CA GLY A 295 -14.82 19.48 -38.32
C GLY A 295 -15.37 19.55 -36.89
N ARG A 296 -14.81 18.77 -35.95
CA ARG A 296 -15.16 18.82 -34.51
C ARG A 296 -14.60 20.07 -33.82
N ILE A 297 -13.47 20.57 -34.31
CA ILE A 297 -12.90 21.88 -33.93
C ILE A 297 -12.64 22.74 -35.16
N ASN A 298 -12.61 24.06 -34.97
CA ASN A 298 -12.22 25.01 -36.01
C ASN A 298 -10.71 25.28 -36.01
N GLN A 299 -10.22 25.97 -37.05
CA GLN A 299 -8.80 26.25 -37.21
C GLN A 299 -8.20 27.12 -36.09
N ALA A 300 -9.00 28.00 -35.46
CA ALA A 300 -8.51 28.86 -34.38
C ALA A 300 -8.35 28.07 -33.07
N GLU A 301 -9.28 27.16 -32.77
CA GLU A 301 -9.19 26.18 -31.68
C GLU A 301 -7.99 25.25 -31.86
N TYR A 302 -7.83 24.67 -33.05
CA TYR A 302 -6.66 23.85 -33.39
C TYR A 302 -5.35 24.63 -33.18
N ASN A 303 -5.24 25.85 -33.73
CA ASN A 303 -4.04 26.67 -33.57
C ASN A 303 -3.77 27.02 -32.09
N LYS A 304 -4.81 27.28 -31.29
CA LYS A 304 -4.70 27.55 -29.85
C LYS A 304 -4.22 26.31 -29.09
N ALA A 305 -4.78 25.13 -29.39
CA ALA A 305 -4.40 23.88 -28.74
C ALA A 305 -2.96 23.45 -29.09
N MET A 306 -2.57 23.56 -30.37
CA MET A 306 -1.21 23.29 -30.84
C MET A 306 -0.15 24.26 -30.29
N ALA A 307 -0.57 25.43 -29.78
CA ALA A 307 0.29 26.43 -29.16
C ALA A 307 0.36 26.31 -27.62
N GLN A 308 -0.44 25.44 -27.00
CA GLN A 308 -0.34 25.18 -25.56
C GLN A 308 0.83 24.25 -25.29
N ASP A 309 1.78 24.71 -24.47
CA ASP A 309 2.84 23.84 -23.96
C ASP A 309 2.26 22.89 -22.90
N ILE A 310 2.23 21.60 -23.25
CA ILE A 310 1.79 20.54 -22.35
C ILE A 310 2.79 20.31 -21.21
N ARG A 311 4.11 20.51 -21.42
CA ARG A 311 5.11 20.25 -20.36
C ARG A 311 4.84 21.12 -19.14
N THR A 312 4.60 22.42 -19.34
CA THR A 312 4.21 23.35 -18.26
C THR A 312 2.76 23.23 -17.81
N SER A 313 1.91 22.51 -18.55
CA SER A 313 0.54 22.20 -18.13
C SER A 313 0.46 21.02 -17.17
N LEU A 314 1.41 20.07 -17.25
CA LEU A 314 1.47 18.90 -16.38
C LEU A 314 1.72 19.29 -14.91
N LYS A 315 0.89 18.72 -14.03
CA LYS A 315 0.95 18.89 -12.58
C LYS A 315 0.54 17.54 -11.98
N PRO A 316 1.49 16.67 -11.65
CA PRO A 316 1.21 15.34 -11.11
C PRO A 316 0.36 15.39 -9.83
N GLY A 317 -0.81 14.76 -9.87
CA GLY A 317 -1.79 14.81 -8.78
C GLY A 317 -1.33 14.11 -7.50
N GLN A 318 -1.31 14.84 -6.38
CA GLN A 318 -1.03 14.26 -5.06
C GLN A 318 -2.27 13.56 -4.50
N LYS A 319 -2.25 12.23 -4.44
CA LYS A 319 -3.37 11.44 -3.91
C LYS A 319 -3.42 11.43 -2.38
N THR A 320 -2.30 11.74 -1.74
CA THR A 320 -2.15 11.87 -0.28
C THR A 320 -1.69 13.28 0.03
N ASN A 321 -2.23 13.91 1.07
CA ASN A 321 -1.63 15.13 1.61
C ASN A 321 -0.23 14.80 2.19
N THR A 322 0.83 15.31 1.56
CA THR A 322 2.22 15.07 1.95
C THR A 322 2.69 15.93 3.12
N GLU A 323 1.87 16.89 3.58
CA GLU A 323 2.15 17.76 4.73
C GLU A 323 1.77 17.11 6.07
N ILE A 324 1.14 15.93 6.05
CA ILE A 324 0.77 15.17 7.24
C ILE A 324 1.16 13.70 7.12
N SER A 325 1.35 13.03 8.26
CA SER A 325 1.62 11.61 8.33
C SER A 325 0.35 10.77 8.11
N SER A 326 0.58 9.51 7.73
CA SER A 326 -0.45 8.50 7.51
C SER A 326 -1.12 7.98 8.79
N TYR A 327 -0.59 8.30 9.98
CA TYR A 327 -1.03 7.67 11.24
C TYR A 327 -2.53 7.77 11.50
N PHE A 328 -3.12 8.95 11.24
CA PHE A 328 -4.54 9.18 11.41
C PHE A 328 -5.35 8.43 10.35
N THR A 329 -4.97 8.52 9.08
CA THR A 329 -5.74 7.88 8.00
C THR A 329 -5.65 6.37 8.05
N ASP A 330 -4.50 5.80 8.43
CA ASP A 330 -4.34 4.36 8.66
C ASP A 330 -5.22 3.87 9.84
N TYR A 331 -5.37 4.67 10.90
CA TYR A 331 -6.32 4.39 11.99
C TYR A 331 -7.78 4.44 11.50
N VAL A 332 -8.16 5.46 10.72
CA VAL A 332 -9.50 5.57 10.11
C VAL A 332 -9.79 4.40 9.18
N LYS A 333 -8.83 4.01 8.32
CA LYS A 333 -8.96 2.88 7.40
C LYS A 333 -9.20 1.57 8.15
N ASN A 334 -8.50 1.35 9.28
CA ASN A 334 -8.74 0.20 10.13
C ASN A 334 -10.13 0.23 10.80
N GLN A 335 -10.55 1.37 11.35
CA GLN A 335 -11.89 1.50 11.96
C GLN A 335 -13.01 1.25 10.94
N VAL A 336 -12.94 1.86 9.75
CA VAL A 336 -13.94 1.62 8.70
C VAL A 336 -13.96 0.16 8.25
N ALA A 337 -12.81 -0.53 8.22
CA ALA A 337 -12.78 -1.96 7.93
C ALA A 337 -13.48 -2.79 9.02
N LEU A 338 -13.29 -2.46 10.30
CA LEU A 338 -13.98 -3.11 11.43
C LEU A 338 -15.49 -2.83 11.42
N ASP A 339 -15.91 -1.57 11.25
CA ASP A 339 -17.32 -1.18 11.12
C ASP A 339 -18.02 -1.95 9.97
N LEU A 340 -17.33 -2.15 8.84
CA LEU A 340 -17.82 -2.93 7.71
C LEU A 340 -17.92 -4.43 8.01
N MET A 341 -17.04 -4.98 8.85
CA MET A 341 -17.15 -6.36 9.32
C MET A 341 -18.36 -6.54 10.24
N ASP A 342 -18.57 -5.62 11.18
CA ASP A 342 -19.62 -5.73 12.20
C ASP A 342 -21.03 -5.48 11.63
N GLU A 343 -21.22 -4.44 10.79
CA GLU A 343 -22.53 -4.09 10.23
C GLU A 343 -22.98 -5.06 9.12
N TYR A 344 -22.04 -5.57 8.30
CA TYR A 344 -22.36 -6.36 7.10
C TYR A 344 -21.89 -7.82 7.16
N GLY A 345 -21.17 -8.24 8.19
CA GLY A 345 -20.66 -9.61 8.35
C GLY A 345 -19.53 -9.98 7.39
N TYR A 346 -18.77 -8.99 6.88
CA TYR A 346 -17.64 -9.22 5.99
C TYR A 346 -16.42 -9.79 6.73
N THR A 347 -15.51 -10.45 5.99
CA THR A 347 -14.15 -10.69 6.50
C THR A 347 -13.32 -9.40 6.40
N PHE A 348 -12.24 -9.29 7.18
CA PHE A 348 -11.33 -8.14 7.09
C PHE A 348 -10.80 -7.90 5.66
N GLU A 349 -10.45 -8.97 4.94
CA GLU A 349 -10.00 -8.90 3.54
C GLU A 349 -11.09 -8.35 2.60
N GLN A 350 -12.36 -8.73 2.81
CA GLN A 350 -13.49 -8.19 2.06
C GLN A 350 -13.75 -6.72 2.38
N ALA A 351 -13.69 -6.35 3.67
CA ALA A 351 -13.85 -4.98 4.13
C ALA A 351 -12.71 -4.06 3.66
N GLU A 352 -11.46 -4.50 3.73
CA GLU A 352 -10.31 -3.77 3.18
C GLU A 352 -10.45 -3.62 1.65
N ASN A 353 -10.77 -4.69 0.90
CA ASN A 353 -10.99 -4.58 -0.55
C ASN A 353 -12.11 -3.58 -0.89
N LEU A 354 -13.24 -3.62 -0.17
CA LEU A 354 -14.35 -2.69 -0.36
C LEU A 354 -13.95 -1.24 0.02
N LEU A 355 -13.12 -1.05 1.04
CA LEU A 355 -12.53 0.24 1.39
C LEU A 355 -11.63 0.79 0.25
N TYR A 356 -10.87 -0.06 -0.44
CA TYR A 356 -10.03 0.33 -1.58
C TYR A 356 -10.81 0.53 -2.89
N THR A 357 -11.98 -0.11 -3.08
CA THR A 357 -12.66 -0.19 -4.39
C THR A 357 -14.14 0.24 -4.40
N GLY A 358 -14.73 0.55 -3.25
CA GLY A 358 -16.17 0.85 -3.09
C GLY A 358 -16.57 2.32 -3.28
N GLY A 359 -15.64 3.22 -3.62
CA GLY A 359 -15.93 4.64 -3.89
C GLY A 359 -16.46 5.44 -2.71
N PHE A 360 -16.14 5.04 -1.47
CA PHE A 360 -16.68 5.69 -0.28
C PHE A 360 -16.11 7.10 -0.09
N THR A 361 -16.95 8.05 0.32
CA THR A 361 -16.48 9.30 0.94
C THR A 361 -16.53 9.12 2.46
N ILE A 362 -15.36 9.02 3.07
CA ILE A 362 -15.16 8.71 4.49
C ILE A 362 -14.94 10.02 5.24
N TYR A 363 -15.98 10.46 5.95
CA TYR A 363 -15.93 11.67 6.78
C TYR A 363 -15.23 11.36 8.10
N SER A 364 -13.99 11.82 8.24
CA SER A 364 -13.21 11.65 9.47
C SER A 364 -13.48 12.75 10.50
N THR A 365 -13.06 12.51 11.74
CA THR A 365 -13.09 13.49 12.82
C THR A 365 -11.88 14.43 12.85
N MET A 366 -10.91 14.28 11.93
CA MET A 366 -9.68 15.09 11.90
C MET A 366 -10.01 16.58 11.78
N ASP A 367 -9.35 17.44 12.57
CA ASP A 367 -9.18 18.84 12.19
C ASP A 367 -7.80 18.99 11.56
N LEU A 368 -7.76 19.19 10.24
CA LEU A 368 -6.52 19.28 9.47
C LEU A 368 -5.59 20.40 9.96
N SER A 369 -6.12 21.47 10.56
CA SER A 369 -5.30 22.54 11.13
C SER A 369 -4.60 22.13 12.43
N ILE A 370 -5.27 21.33 13.27
CA ILE A 370 -4.69 20.77 14.50
C ILE A 370 -3.69 19.68 14.15
N GLN A 371 -4.00 18.82 13.15
CA GLN A 371 -3.06 17.80 12.67
C GLN A 371 -1.77 18.47 12.18
N LYS A 372 -1.84 19.49 11.32
CA LYS A 372 -0.65 20.20 10.83
C LYS A 372 0.22 20.79 11.95
N ILE A 373 -0.38 21.44 12.95
CA ILE A 373 0.35 21.94 14.13
C ILE A 373 1.09 20.79 14.85
N LEU A 374 0.47 19.62 14.94
CA LEU A 374 1.06 18.44 15.58
C LEU A 374 2.24 17.87 14.76
N GLU A 375 2.10 17.80 13.44
CA GLU A 375 3.17 17.40 12.50
C GLU A 375 4.35 18.38 12.54
N ASP A 376 4.09 19.69 12.45
CA ASP A 376 5.11 20.75 12.55
C ASP A 376 5.87 20.68 13.89
N THR A 377 5.17 20.35 14.98
CA THR A 377 5.76 20.14 16.31
C THR A 377 6.68 18.92 16.34
N TYR A 378 6.36 17.86 15.59
CA TYR A 378 7.16 16.63 15.52
C TYR A 378 8.32 16.72 14.51
N ALA A 379 8.17 17.49 13.43
CA ALA A 379 9.26 17.85 12.54
C ALA A 379 10.32 18.67 13.29
N ASN A 380 9.89 19.64 14.11
CA ASN A 380 10.75 20.48 14.94
C ASN A 380 10.96 19.92 16.36
N PHE A 381 10.74 18.62 16.58
CA PHE A 381 10.78 18.02 17.93
C PHE A 381 12.12 18.23 18.65
N ALA A 382 13.21 18.31 17.89
CA ALA A 382 14.53 18.62 18.44
C ALA A 382 14.57 20.00 19.11
N GLU A 383 14.04 21.05 18.46
CA GLU A 383 13.97 22.40 19.01
C GLU A 383 12.91 22.50 20.13
N MET A 384 11.78 21.80 20.02
CA MET A 384 10.79 21.74 21.10
C MET A 384 11.39 21.13 22.38
N LEU A 385 12.17 20.05 22.23
CA LEU A 385 12.75 19.28 23.34
C LEU A 385 14.01 19.92 23.93
N LEU A 386 14.81 20.56 23.08
CA LEU A 386 16.12 21.12 23.42
C LEU A 386 16.14 22.66 23.42
N GLY A 387 15.07 23.37 23.09
CA GLY A 387 15.08 24.83 22.95
C GLY A 387 16.03 25.33 21.84
N ASP A 388 16.46 26.59 21.97
CA ASP A 388 17.30 27.28 20.98
C ASP A 388 18.72 26.67 20.88
N LEU A 389 18.90 25.86 19.83
CA LEU A 389 20.14 25.19 19.46
C LEU A 389 21.27 26.13 19.01
N SER A 390 21.01 27.42 18.79
CA SER A 390 22.04 28.40 18.43
C SER A 390 22.83 28.93 19.63
N SER A 391 22.39 28.65 20.86
CA SER A 391 23.11 28.99 22.08
C SER A 391 24.09 27.88 22.48
N GLU A 392 25.33 28.26 22.86
CA GLU A 392 26.35 27.29 23.34
C GLU A 392 25.94 26.54 24.63
N GLN A 393 24.82 26.91 25.26
CA GLN A 393 24.24 26.21 26.41
C GLN A 393 23.17 25.20 25.97
N ILE A 394 23.58 24.19 25.21
CA ILE A 394 22.70 23.15 24.67
C ILE A 394 21.92 22.42 25.80
N PRO A 395 20.59 22.54 25.88
CA PRO A 395 19.80 22.03 27.00
C PRO A 395 19.81 20.50 27.18
N TYR A 396 20.39 20.10 28.31
CA TYR A 396 20.19 18.93 29.19
C TYR A 396 19.75 17.53 28.71
N ILE A 397 19.14 17.29 27.55
CA ILE A 397 19.11 15.94 26.95
C ILE A 397 20.46 15.59 26.29
N THR A 398 21.34 16.59 26.15
CA THR A 398 22.80 16.40 26.10
C THR A 398 23.38 15.75 27.38
N GLU A 399 22.61 15.57 28.46
CA GLU A 399 22.92 14.63 29.53
C GLU A 399 22.42 13.20 29.19
N TRP A 400 22.94 12.62 28.08
CA TRP A 400 23.22 11.18 28.10
C TRP A 400 24.19 10.82 29.24
N LYS A 401 24.83 11.83 29.87
CA LYS A 401 25.66 11.90 31.09
C LYS A 401 25.14 11.20 32.37
N TYR A 402 24.52 10.03 32.26
CA TYR A 402 25.18 8.91 32.93
C TYR A 402 26.51 8.57 32.25
N PHE A 403 26.65 8.82 30.94
CA PHE A 403 27.88 8.83 30.14
C PHE A 403 28.79 10.01 30.54
N ARG A 404 29.53 9.90 31.66
CA ARG A 404 30.63 10.83 31.95
C ARG A 404 31.97 10.14 31.72
N TRP A 405 32.84 10.80 30.96
CA TRP A 405 34.28 10.56 31.05
C TRP A 405 34.75 11.06 32.41
N ASN A 406 35.03 10.14 33.34
CA ASN A 406 35.79 10.50 34.53
C ASN A 406 37.23 10.87 34.10
N SER A 407 37.93 11.64 34.93
CA SER A 407 39.31 12.10 34.64
C SER A 407 40.36 10.99 34.56
N ASP A 408 39.97 9.73 34.82
CA ASP A 408 40.75 8.49 34.66
C ASP A 408 40.38 7.69 33.40
N GLY A 409 39.52 8.23 32.51
CA GLY A 409 39.25 7.67 31.18
C GLY A 409 38.23 6.53 31.15
N LYS A 410 37.42 6.34 32.21
CA LYS A 410 36.38 5.30 32.27
C LYS A 410 34.99 5.86 31.96
N SER A 411 34.21 5.09 31.21
CA SER A 411 32.78 5.32 30.99
C SER A 411 31.99 5.14 32.29
N THR A 412 30.85 5.81 32.37
CA THR A 412 29.82 5.63 33.39
C THR A 412 28.46 5.50 32.71
N GLY A 413 27.46 4.96 33.42
CA GLY A 413 26.15 4.64 32.85
C GLY A 413 26.05 3.22 32.29
N ASN A 414 24.99 2.96 31.53
CA ASN A 414 24.72 1.67 30.91
C ASN A 414 25.49 1.54 29.58
N LEU A 415 26.81 1.65 29.63
CA LEU A 415 27.72 1.33 28.52
C LEU A 415 28.72 0.26 28.96
N ASP A 416 29.20 -0.56 28.02
CA ASP A 416 30.44 -1.32 28.22
C ASP A 416 31.69 -0.48 27.89
N GLY A 417 32.87 -1.11 27.91
CA GLY A 417 34.15 -0.47 27.60
C GLY A 417 34.38 -0.17 26.11
N ASN A 418 33.45 -0.57 25.23
CA ASN A 418 33.48 -0.36 23.79
C ASN A 418 32.32 0.56 23.34
N ASP A 419 31.68 1.28 24.26
CA ASP A 419 30.49 2.11 24.05
C ASP A 419 29.22 1.36 23.59
N ASN A 420 29.10 0.04 23.79
CA ASN A 420 27.83 -0.65 23.51
C ASN A 420 26.80 -0.34 24.59
N ILE A 421 25.54 -0.08 24.19
CA ILE A 421 24.45 0.26 25.13
C ILE A 421 23.98 -1.00 25.84
N LEU A 422 23.89 -0.92 27.17
CA LEU A 422 23.47 -1.99 28.06
C LEU A 422 22.05 -1.75 28.59
N ASN A 423 21.37 -2.82 29.01
CA ASN A 423 20.21 -2.74 29.89
C ASN A 423 20.63 -2.65 31.37
N GLU A 424 19.65 -2.53 32.27
CA GLU A 424 19.84 -2.49 33.73
C GLU A 424 20.54 -3.74 34.32
N ASN A 425 20.52 -4.87 33.61
CA ASN A 425 21.19 -6.11 33.99
C ASN A 425 22.63 -6.22 33.40
N GLY A 426 23.10 -5.21 32.67
CA GLY A 426 24.42 -5.17 32.05
C GLY A 426 24.54 -5.98 30.76
N HIS A 427 23.43 -6.41 30.14
CA HIS A 427 23.45 -7.08 28.84
C HIS A 427 23.41 -6.04 27.71
N ILE A 428 24.19 -6.25 26.64
CA ILE A 428 24.16 -5.39 25.45
C ILE A 428 22.80 -5.49 24.77
N ILE A 429 22.17 -4.33 24.55
CA ILE A 429 20.91 -4.16 23.80
C ILE A 429 21.11 -3.39 22.49
N TYR A 430 22.13 -2.53 22.38
CA TYR A 430 22.53 -1.96 21.09
C TYR A 430 24.05 -1.98 20.93
N PHE A 431 24.53 -2.51 19.81
CA PHE A 431 25.93 -2.36 19.41
C PHE A 431 26.20 -0.99 18.82
N ARG A 432 27.38 -0.45 19.09
CA ARG A 432 27.90 0.65 18.28
C ARG A 432 28.19 0.12 16.86
N LYS A 433 27.63 0.77 15.82
CA LYS A 433 27.66 0.26 14.43
C LYS A 433 29.03 -0.25 13.97
N GLU A 434 30.08 0.54 14.19
CA GLU A 434 31.45 0.22 13.75
C GLU A 434 32.07 -1.05 14.37
N LEU A 435 31.42 -1.66 15.38
CA LEU A 435 31.90 -2.90 16.03
C LEU A 435 31.21 -4.17 15.51
N ILE A 436 30.12 -4.01 14.77
CA ILE A 436 29.28 -5.11 14.27
C ILE A 436 29.21 -5.12 12.74
N PHE A 437 29.21 -3.94 12.11
CA PHE A 437 29.14 -3.76 10.66
C PHE A 437 30.43 -3.10 10.14
N ASN A 438 30.90 -3.56 8.98
CA ASN A 438 32.06 -2.97 8.29
C ASN A 438 31.69 -1.66 7.55
N GLU A 439 32.68 -1.02 6.91
CA GLU A 439 32.48 0.23 6.15
C GLU A 439 31.46 0.11 5.00
N ASN A 440 31.22 -1.11 4.49
CA ASN A 440 30.24 -1.42 3.45
C ASN A 440 28.84 -1.73 4.02
N ASN A 441 28.60 -1.53 5.32
CA ASN A 441 27.38 -1.91 6.04
C ASN A 441 27.10 -3.42 6.07
N GLN A 442 28.13 -4.26 6.15
CA GLN A 442 27.97 -5.72 6.23
C GLN A 442 28.34 -6.25 7.61
N LEU A 443 27.49 -7.10 8.18
CA LEU A 443 27.74 -7.85 9.42
C LEU A 443 29.03 -8.67 9.30
N TYR A 444 29.96 -8.47 10.23
CA TYR A 444 31.23 -9.20 10.25
C TYR A 444 31.57 -9.80 11.62
N LEU A 445 32.36 -10.87 11.61
CA LEU A 445 32.95 -11.52 12.79
C LEU A 445 34.48 -11.49 12.69
N THR A 446 35.15 -11.14 13.77
CA THR A 446 36.62 -11.20 13.82
C THR A 446 37.12 -12.66 13.91
N PRO A 447 38.40 -12.94 13.61
CA PRO A 447 38.99 -14.27 13.80
C PRO A 447 38.93 -14.85 15.23
N GLU A 448 38.55 -14.05 16.22
CA GLU A 448 38.33 -14.49 17.62
C GLU A 448 36.88 -14.90 17.90
N GLU A 449 35.95 -14.52 17.02
CA GLU A 449 34.50 -14.72 17.19
C GLU A 449 33.97 -15.99 16.49
N TYR A 450 34.79 -16.65 15.66
CA TYR A 450 34.41 -17.87 14.97
C TYR A 450 35.57 -18.86 14.77
N GLU A 451 35.25 -20.14 14.63
CA GLU A 451 36.17 -21.20 14.21
C GLU A 451 35.46 -22.25 13.35
N PHE A 452 36.22 -23.11 12.67
CA PHE A 452 35.67 -24.31 12.01
C PHE A 452 36.07 -25.55 12.82
N ASN A 453 35.09 -26.33 13.27
CA ASN A 453 35.36 -27.54 14.05
C ASN A 453 35.84 -28.71 13.17
N GLU A 454 36.17 -29.86 13.78
CA GLU A 454 36.63 -31.06 13.06
C GLU A 454 35.62 -31.61 12.04
N ASN A 455 34.33 -31.32 12.20
CA ASN A 455 33.27 -31.69 11.25
C ASN A 455 33.12 -30.68 10.10
N GLY A 456 33.82 -29.54 10.16
CA GLY A 456 33.68 -28.42 9.24
C GLY A 456 32.44 -27.55 9.49
N ASP A 457 31.76 -27.68 10.64
CA ASP A 457 30.71 -26.73 11.03
C ASP A 457 31.35 -25.38 11.39
N LEU A 458 30.66 -24.29 11.05
CA LEU A 458 31.04 -22.94 11.47
C LEU A 458 30.55 -22.71 12.89
N VAL A 459 31.47 -22.69 13.86
CA VAL A 459 31.19 -22.42 15.28
C VAL A 459 31.39 -20.93 15.53
N ILE A 460 30.39 -20.27 16.11
CA ILE A 460 30.40 -18.83 16.39
C ILE A 460 30.23 -18.61 17.89
N THR A 461 31.14 -17.82 18.47
CA THR A 461 31.10 -17.36 19.87
C THR A 461 31.24 -15.84 19.87
N SER A 462 30.11 -15.12 19.76
CA SER A 462 30.09 -13.66 19.72
C SER A 462 28.96 -13.08 20.57
N LYS A 463 29.21 -11.91 21.15
CA LYS A 463 28.18 -11.11 21.83
C LYS A 463 27.16 -10.48 20.86
N LYS A 464 27.49 -10.42 19.57
CA LYS A 464 26.67 -9.86 18.47
C LYS A 464 25.36 -10.62 18.25
N PHE A 465 25.18 -11.80 18.85
CA PHE A 465 23.98 -12.61 18.69
C PHE A 465 23.23 -12.83 20.02
N ASN A 466 21.91 -12.89 19.96
CA ASN A 466 21.02 -13.46 20.95
C ASN A 466 20.61 -14.87 20.49
N LEU A 467 20.72 -15.86 21.37
CA LEU A 467 20.48 -17.27 21.06
C LEU A 467 19.11 -17.69 21.61
N TYR A 468 18.14 -17.90 20.72
CA TYR A 468 16.82 -18.47 21.04
C TYR A 468 16.69 -19.89 20.47
N THR A 469 15.74 -20.67 21.00
CA THR A 469 15.57 -22.09 20.61
C THR A 469 15.27 -22.31 19.13
N THR A 470 14.71 -21.32 18.45
CA THR A 470 14.28 -21.38 17.03
C THR A 470 15.00 -20.39 16.13
N THR A 471 15.76 -19.44 16.70
CA THR A 471 16.31 -18.29 15.98
C THR A 471 17.64 -17.85 16.59
N ILE A 472 18.61 -17.56 15.73
CA ILE A 472 19.78 -16.77 16.09
C ILE A 472 19.50 -15.34 15.66
N ASP A 473 19.36 -14.46 16.62
CA ASP A 473 19.00 -13.06 16.45
C ASP A 473 20.25 -12.19 16.53
N VAL A 474 20.43 -11.25 15.61
CA VAL A 474 21.55 -10.30 15.63
C VAL A 474 21.16 -9.12 16.49
N VAL A 475 22.00 -8.77 17.46
CA VAL A 475 21.73 -7.62 18.34
C VAL A 475 21.74 -6.35 17.51
N ASP A 476 20.66 -5.58 17.64
CA ASP A 476 20.46 -4.30 16.97
C ASP A 476 21.62 -3.33 17.21
N LEU A 477 21.76 -2.35 16.33
CA LEU A 477 22.86 -1.39 16.38
C LEU A 477 22.37 0.05 16.50
N TYR A 478 23.29 0.95 16.83
CA TYR A 478 23.01 2.37 16.85
C TYR A 478 24.09 3.21 16.16
N VAL A 479 23.66 4.38 15.68
CA VAL A 479 24.53 5.50 15.28
C VAL A 479 24.07 6.79 15.95
N ILE A 480 24.91 7.81 15.94
CA ILE A 480 24.54 9.17 16.35
C ILE A 480 24.23 9.99 15.10
N LYS A 481 23.00 10.51 15.02
CA LYS A 481 22.52 11.37 13.94
C LYS A 481 21.93 12.64 14.54
N ASP A 482 22.45 13.80 14.15
CA ASP A 482 21.96 15.12 14.59
C ASP A 482 21.87 15.27 16.14
N ASN A 483 22.86 14.71 16.86
CA ASN A 483 22.94 14.59 18.32
C ASN A 483 21.89 13.68 18.99
N PHE A 484 21.11 12.93 18.21
CA PHE A 484 20.18 11.91 18.69
C PHE A 484 20.68 10.49 18.39
N LEU A 485 20.14 9.52 19.14
CA LEU A 485 20.36 8.10 18.89
C LEU A 485 19.49 7.70 17.70
N SER A 486 20.07 7.10 16.67
CA SER A 486 19.33 6.35 15.67
C SER A 486 19.58 4.87 15.93
N VAL A 487 18.54 4.12 16.28
CA VAL A 487 18.62 2.65 16.46
C VAL A 487 18.21 1.97 15.16
N HIS A 488 18.88 0.88 14.82
CA HIS A 488 18.69 0.16 13.56
C HIS A 488 18.55 -1.33 13.86
N ASP A 489 17.42 -1.88 13.45
CA ASP A 489 17.09 -3.28 13.68
C ASP A 489 17.86 -4.18 12.68
N VAL A 490 18.45 -5.28 13.18
CA VAL A 490 19.18 -6.26 12.34
C VAL A 490 18.45 -7.63 12.34
N GLY A 491 17.85 -8.00 13.47
CA GLY A 491 16.98 -9.18 13.57
C GLY A 491 17.66 -10.51 13.24
N GLY A 492 16.86 -11.50 12.83
CA GLY A 492 17.30 -12.90 12.71
C GLY A 492 18.23 -13.24 11.55
N LEU A 493 19.17 -14.15 11.79
CA LEU A 493 19.83 -14.92 10.73
C LEU A 493 18.81 -15.87 10.07
N ASN A 494 18.64 -15.74 8.75
CA ASN A 494 17.72 -16.51 7.91
C ASN A 494 18.24 -17.92 7.59
N ILE A 495 18.62 -18.67 8.63
CA ILE A 495 19.20 -20.02 8.53
C ILE A 495 18.22 -21.14 8.90
N GLY A 496 17.03 -20.82 9.39
CA GLY A 496 16.04 -21.82 9.85
C GLY A 496 16.60 -22.71 10.96
N GLU A 497 16.25 -23.99 10.98
CA GLU A 497 16.74 -24.97 11.97
C GLU A 497 18.19 -25.46 11.73
N ASN A 498 18.96 -24.84 10.83
CA ASN A 498 20.29 -25.33 10.43
C ASN A 498 21.44 -24.96 11.40
N PHE A 499 21.12 -24.71 12.67
CA PHE A 499 22.07 -24.39 13.73
C PHE A 499 21.87 -25.25 14.98
N GLU A 500 22.91 -25.36 15.80
CA GLU A 500 22.88 -26.01 17.11
C GLU A 500 23.46 -25.08 18.16
N ILE A 501 22.73 -24.81 19.26
CA ILE A 501 23.26 -24.06 20.41
C ILE A 501 24.14 -25.02 21.22
N LEU A 502 25.45 -24.75 21.25
CA LEU A 502 26.43 -25.54 21.99
C LEU A 502 26.51 -25.12 23.47
N ALA A 503 26.34 -23.83 23.75
CA ALA A 503 26.26 -23.28 25.10
C ALA A 503 25.44 -21.99 25.09
N SER A 504 24.59 -21.77 26.09
CA SER A 504 23.87 -20.50 26.28
C SER A 504 23.64 -20.19 27.75
N ARG A 505 23.75 -18.91 28.11
CA ARG A 505 23.35 -18.34 29.41
C ARG A 505 22.79 -16.94 29.16
N ALA A 506 21.56 -16.68 29.61
CA ALA A 506 20.85 -15.41 29.37
C ALA A 506 20.87 -15.01 27.88
N ASN A 507 20.57 -15.97 27.01
CA ASN A 507 20.54 -15.85 25.54
C ASN A 507 21.89 -15.45 24.90
N LYS A 508 23.02 -15.59 25.60
CA LYS A 508 24.38 -15.38 25.05
C LYS A 508 25.21 -16.66 25.14
N GLY A 509 26.07 -16.93 24.17
CA GLY A 509 26.96 -18.08 24.19
C GLY A 509 27.51 -18.46 22.82
N THR A 510 27.51 -19.76 22.53
CA THR A 510 28.13 -20.38 21.36
C THR A 510 27.11 -21.22 20.60
N PHE A 511 27.09 -21.09 19.27
CA PHE A 511 26.27 -21.91 18.37
C PHE A 511 27.10 -22.37 17.16
N ALA A 512 26.64 -23.41 16.47
CA ALA A 512 27.29 -23.95 15.28
C ALA A 512 26.31 -24.04 14.11
N ILE A 513 26.69 -23.51 12.95
CA ILE A 513 25.97 -23.66 11.67
C ILE A 513 26.55 -24.88 10.95
N LYS A 514 25.67 -25.81 10.57
CA LYS A 514 26.11 -27.14 10.11
C LYS A 514 26.73 -27.12 8.71
N LYS A 515 27.84 -27.84 8.53
CA LYS A 515 28.57 -27.90 7.25
C LYS A 515 27.67 -28.18 6.02
N PRO A 516 26.70 -29.13 6.06
CA PRO A 516 25.83 -29.39 4.90
C PRO A 516 24.99 -28.18 4.47
N TYR A 517 24.60 -27.30 5.41
CA TYR A 517 23.91 -26.05 5.08
C TYR A 517 24.86 -25.08 4.38
N LEU A 518 26.07 -24.87 4.94
CA LEU A 518 27.11 -24.02 4.35
C LEU A 518 27.52 -24.51 2.94
N ASP A 519 27.66 -25.82 2.75
CA ASP A 519 27.95 -26.41 1.44
C ASP A 519 26.82 -26.17 0.42
N SER A 520 25.55 -26.13 0.87
CA SER A 520 24.40 -25.80 0.03
C SER A 520 24.25 -24.30 -0.23
N LYS A 521 24.85 -23.47 0.63
CA LYS A 521 24.80 -22.00 0.66
C LYS A 521 26.22 -21.44 0.65
N ALA A 522 26.96 -21.74 -0.42
CA ALA A 522 28.37 -21.35 -0.58
C ALA A 522 28.60 -19.82 -0.59
N ASP A 523 27.53 -19.03 -0.69
CA ASP A 523 27.51 -17.56 -0.60
C ASP A 523 27.15 -17.03 0.80
N PHE A 524 26.91 -17.90 1.80
CA PHE A 524 26.50 -17.50 3.16
C PHE A 524 27.50 -16.53 3.82
N TYR A 525 28.79 -16.76 3.59
CA TYR A 525 29.86 -15.91 4.09
C TYR A 525 31.01 -15.76 3.09
N SER A 526 31.79 -14.70 3.26
CA SER A 526 33.11 -14.55 2.65
C SER A 526 34.15 -14.20 3.71
N LEU A 527 35.44 -14.22 3.35
CA LEU A 527 36.53 -13.75 4.20
C LEU A 527 37.15 -12.48 3.57
N ASP A 528 37.38 -11.45 4.38
CA ASP A 528 38.08 -10.24 3.93
C ASP A 528 39.62 -10.38 3.99
N GLU A 529 40.35 -9.31 3.64
CA GLU A 529 41.82 -9.29 3.67
C GLU A 529 42.42 -9.51 5.08
N ASN A 530 41.66 -9.24 6.14
CA ASN A 530 42.05 -9.45 7.53
C ASN A 530 41.57 -10.79 8.10
N SER A 531 40.98 -11.65 7.26
CA SER A 531 40.28 -12.89 7.66
C SER A 531 39.08 -12.68 8.59
N ASN A 532 38.44 -11.50 8.58
CA ASN A 532 37.12 -11.36 9.17
C ASN A 532 36.11 -12.14 8.31
N LEU A 533 35.18 -12.83 8.98
CA LEU A 533 34.07 -13.52 8.30
C LEU A 533 32.92 -12.52 8.08
N ILE A 534 32.66 -12.20 6.82
CA ILE A 534 31.58 -11.31 6.40
C ILE A 534 30.35 -12.16 6.11
N ILE A 535 29.22 -11.92 6.79
CA ILE A 535 27.96 -12.61 6.51
C ILE A 535 27.25 -11.87 5.38
N ASN A 536 26.76 -12.61 4.39
CA ASN A 536 26.07 -12.06 3.22
C ASN A 536 24.70 -11.49 3.62
N GLU A 537 24.40 -10.26 3.19
CA GLU A 537 23.18 -9.50 3.45
C GLU A 537 21.88 -10.23 3.09
N SER A 538 21.92 -11.21 2.17
CA SER A 538 20.77 -12.05 1.84
C SER A 538 20.31 -12.96 2.99
N TYR A 539 21.10 -13.07 4.07
CA TYR A 539 20.86 -13.97 5.20
C TYR A 539 20.48 -13.26 6.50
N TYR A 540 20.24 -11.94 6.50
CA TYR A 540 19.70 -11.18 7.64
C TYR A 540 18.87 -9.99 7.13
N TYR A 541 18.21 -9.29 8.05
CA TYR A 541 17.57 -8.00 7.75
C TYR A 541 18.50 -6.86 8.19
N PHE A 542 18.36 -5.67 7.61
CA PHE A 542 18.98 -4.48 8.18
C PHE A 542 18.14 -3.24 7.86
N ASP A 543 17.62 -2.59 8.90
CA ASP A 543 17.03 -1.27 8.77
C ASP A 543 18.14 -0.24 8.49
N THR A 544 18.29 0.14 7.22
CA THR A 544 19.26 1.16 6.81
C THR A 544 18.84 2.58 7.17
N LEU A 545 17.55 2.82 7.42
CA LEU A 545 17.00 4.15 7.73
C LEU A 545 17.18 4.47 9.21
N GLY A 546 16.81 3.53 10.07
CA GLY A 546 16.87 3.65 11.52
C GLY A 546 15.74 4.49 12.12
N ILE A 547 15.49 4.25 13.39
CA ILE A 547 14.47 4.95 14.18
C ILE A 547 15.16 5.94 15.11
N LEU A 548 14.93 7.23 14.87
CA LEU A 548 15.43 8.31 15.71
C LEU A 548 14.78 8.27 17.11
N GLN A 549 15.58 8.37 18.17
CA GLN A 549 15.14 8.36 19.57
C GLN A 549 15.45 9.69 20.27
N PRO A 550 14.73 10.06 21.34
CA PRO A 550 13.56 9.37 21.89
C PRO A 550 12.36 9.50 20.95
N GLN A 551 11.64 8.40 20.76
CA GLN A 551 10.33 8.41 20.10
C GLN A 551 9.26 9.02 21.02
N SER A 552 8.18 9.52 20.42
CA SER A 552 7.02 10.07 21.10
C SER A 552 5.76 9.79 20.28
N SER A 553 4.59 9.90 20.91
CA SER A 553 3.30 9.85 20.23
C SER A 553 2.29 10.71 20.98
N ALA A 554 1.31 11.25 20.27
CA ALA A 554 0.30 12.12 20.86
C ALA A 554 -1.06 11.93 20.20
N VAL A 555 -2.09 12.18 21.01
CA VAL A 555 -3.51 12.02 20.69
C VAL A 555 -4.19 13.31 21.13
N ILE A 556 -4.99 13.92 20.25
CA ILE A 556 -5.75 15.12 20.58
C ILE A 556 -7.24 14.80 20.37
N LEU A 557 -8.01 14.83 21.46
CA LEU A 557 -9.44 14.53 21.46
C LEU A 557 -10.26 15.80 21.77
N ASP A 558 -11.47 15.90 21.20
CA ASP A 558 -12.49 16.81 21.74
C ASP A 558 -13.09 16.19 23.01
N HIS A 559 -12.69 16.73 24.17
CA HIS A 559 -13.12 16.28 25.51
C HIS A 559 -14.65 16.26 25.74
N ARG A 560 -15.45 16.84 24.84
CA ARG A 560 -16.93 16.87 24.95
C ARG A 560 -17.60 15.73 24.19
N THR A 561 -16.93 15.17 23.18
CA THR A 561 -17.49 14.17 22.25
C THR A 561 -16.65 12.90 22.15
N GLY A 562 -15.41 12.90 22.64
CA GLY A 562 -14.43 11.84 22.42
C GLY A 562 -13.82 11.82 21.02
N ALA A 563 -14.22 12.74 20.13
CA ALA A 563 -13.80 12.73 18.72
C ALA A 563 -12.29 12.97 18.58
N LEU A 564 -11.59 12.07 17.90
CA LEU A 564 -10.16 12.18 17.58
C LEU A 564 -9.93 13.32 16.58
N LYS A 565 -9.24 14.39 17.00
CA LYS A 565 -8.99 15.60 16.19
C LYS A 565 -7.63 15.58 15.51
N ALA A 566 -6.62 15.00 16.14
CA ALA A 566 -5.30 14.78 15.56
C ALA A 566 -4.59 13.60 16.23
N LEU A 567 -3.69 12.94 15.50
CA LEU A 567 -2.99 11.72 15.91
C LEU A 567 -1.58 11.69 15.33
N ILE A 568 -0.57 11.36 16.15
CA ILE A 568 0.79 11.10 15.66
C ILE A 568 1.43 9.94 16.42
N GLY A 569 1.94 8.94 15.68
CA GLY A 569 2.44 7.67 16.22
C GLY A 569 3.96 7.55 16.34
N GLY A 570 4.71 8.59 15.97
CA GLY A 570 6.16 8.56 15.94
C GLY A 570 6.78 9.82 15.34
N ARG A 571 8.08 10.02 15.60
CA ARG A 571 8.90 11.08 14.98
C ARG A 571 9.53 10.58 13.69
N ASN A 572 9.66 11.49 12.71
CA ASN A 572 10.41 11.29 11.46
C ASN A 572 9.99 10.03 10.68
N ILE A 573 8.68 9.87 10.43
CA ILE A 573 8.13 8.69 9.75
C ILE A 573 7.46 9.14 8.44
N GLU A 574 8.06 8.76 7.32
CA GLU A 574 7.63 9.16 5.97
C GLU A 574 6.82 8.05 5.24
N VAL A 575 6.67 6.88 5.88
CA VAL A 575 6.04 5.69 5.27
C VAL A 575 4.64 5.38 5.83
N SER A 576 3.74 4.94 4.96
CA SER A 576 2.41 4.41 5.29
C SER A 576 2.46 3.07 6.02
N LYS A 577 1.45 2.77 6.84
CA LYS A 577 1.32 1.53 7.67
C LYS A 577 2.50 1.31 8.64
N SER A 578 3.14 2.39 9.06
CA SER A 578 4.22 2.39 10.06
C SER A 578 3.73 2.01 11.47
N PHE A 579 4.65 1.72 12.40
CA PHE A 579 4.29 1.37 13.78
C PHE A 579 3.75 2.59 14.55
N ASN A 580 2.42 2.67 14.65
CA ASN A 580 1.71 3.75 15.34
C ASN A 580 1.77 3.57 16.87
N ARG A 581 2.68 4.28 17.53
CA ARG A 581 2.83 4.22 19.00
C ARG A 581 1.66 4.84 19.76
N ALA A 582 0.82 5.65 19.11
CA ALA A 582 -0.37 6.19 19.77
C ALA A 582 -1.43 5.10 20.03
N THR A 583 -1.53 4.10 19.13
CA THR A 583 -2.63 3.13 19.10
C THR A 583 -2.19 1.66 19.18
N ARG A 584 -0.88 1.38 19.25
CA ARG A 584 -0.31 0.01 19.27
C ARG A 584 0.84 -0.20 20.26
N ALA A 585 1.33 0.86 20.90
CA ALA A 585 2.41 0.74 21.88
C ALA A 585 1.84 0.84 23.29
N THR A 586 1.47 -0.30 23.86
CA THR A 586 1.15 -0.40 25.28
C THR A 586 2.36 0.02 26.12
N ARG A 587 2.10 0.83 27.14
CA ARG A 587 3.10 1.31 28.09
C ARG A 587 2.50 1.39 29.48
N GLN A 588 3.32 1.12 30.48
CA GLN A 588 2.98 1.41 31.88
C GLN A 588 2.61 2.89 32.04
N PRO A 589 1.36 3.25 32.39
CA PRO A 589 0.93 4.65 32.52
C PRO A 589 1.65 5.35 33.69
N GLY A 590 2.20 4.59 34.63
CA GLY A 590 2.81 5.14 35.81
C GLY A 590 1.80 5.97 36.62
N SER A 591 2.22 7.15 37.06
CA SER A 591 1.36 7.99 37.91
C SER A 591 0.11 8.56 37.24
N THR A 592 -0.03 8.52 35.91
CA THR A 592 -1.23 9.03 35.21
C THR A 592 -2.47 8.16 35.47
N ILE A 593 -2.31 6.93 35.98
CA ILE A 593 -3.43 6.08 36.40
C ILE A 593 -4.12 6.61 37.67
N LYS A 594 -3.39 7.28 38.58
CA LYS A 594 -3.88 7.64 39.93
C LYS A 594 -5.16 8.48 39.95
N PRO A 595 -5.34 9.51 39.09
CA PRO A 595 -6.60 10.22 39.00
C PRO A 595 -7.78 9.30 38.68
N LEU A 596 -7.57 8.29 37.82
CA LEU A 596 -8.60 7.42 37.26
C LEU A 596 -8.95 6.26 38.19
N SER A 597 -7.93 5.48 38.60
CA SER A 597 -8.12 4.25 39.37
C SER A 597 -8.50 4.48 40.84
N LEU A 598 -8.01 5.55 41.46
CA LEU A 598 -8.14 5.71 42.91
C LEU A 598 -8.64 7.07 43.39
N TYR A 599 -8.26 8.19 42.77
CA TYR A 599 -8.69 9.50 43.28
C TYR A 599 -10.11 9.89 42.82
N LEU A 600 -10.51 9.55 41.60
CA LEU A 600 -11.89 9.70 41.12
C LEU A 600 -12.89 8.86 41.96
N PRO A 601 -12.73 7.54 42.12
CA PRO A 601 -13.62 6.75 42.98
C PRO A 601 -13.57 7.17 44.46
N ALA A 602 -12.42 7.62 44.97
CA ALA A 602 -12.32 8.17 46.33
C ALA A 602 -13.20 9.42 46.51
N ILE A 603 -13.28 10.30 45.49
CA ILE A 603 -14.13 11.48 45.54
C ILE A 603 -15.61 11.12 45.43
N ASP A 604 -15.97 10.21 44.52
CA ASP A 604 -17.37 9.78 44.34
C ASP A 604 -17.92 9.02 45.56
N THR A 605 -17.07 8.27 46.26
CA THR A 605 -17.40 7.64 47.56
C THR A 605 -17.46 8.62 48.74
N GLY A 606 -17.37 9.94 48.49
CA GLY A 606 -17.66 11.00 49.45
C GLY A 606 -16.44 11.67 50.09
N LEU A 607 -15.21 11.36 49.64
CA LEU A 607 -14.03 12.12 50.06
C LEU A 607 -13.95 13.44 49.28
N THR A 608 -13.37 14.47 49.91
CA THR A 608 -13.19 15.79 49.28
C THR A 608 -11.71 16.08 49.04
N ALA A 609 -11.42 17.08 48.20
CA ALA A 609 -10.07 17.61 47.99
C ALA A 609 -9.36 18.07 49.29
N ALA A 610 -10.11 18.34 50.37
CA ALA A 610 -9.61 18.73 51.69
C ALA A 610 -9.41 17.54 52.65
N THR A 611 -9.76 16.31 52.25
CA THR A 611 -9.60 15.11 53.07
C THR A 611 -8.14 14.94 53.47
N ILE A 612 -7.89 14.79 54.76
CA ILE A 612 -6.55 14.62 55.32
C ILE A 612 -6.06 13.19 55.06
N ILE A 613 -4.79 13.07 54.67
CA ILE A 613 -4.06 11.81 54.47
C ILE A 613 -2.69 11.98 55.12
N ASP A 614 -2.20 10.93 55.79
CA ASP A 614 -0.89 10.94 56.44
C ASP A 614 0.14 10.23 55.55
N ASP A 615 1.09 11.00 54.99
CA ASP A 615 2.20 10.46 54.19
C ASP A 615 3.31 10.01 55.15
N VAL A 616 3.28 8.73 55.53
CA VAL A 616 4.16 8.12 56.55
C VAL A 616 4.82 6.83 56.05
N PRO A 617 5.90 6.34 56.70
CA PRO A 617 6.57 5.10 56.31
C PRO A 617 5.63 3.89 56.21
N ARG A 618 5.77 3.17 55.10
CA ARG A 618 5.06 1.93 54.80
C ARG A 618 6.06 0.84 54.41
N TYR A 619 5.65 -0.41 54.61
CA TYR A 619 6.47 -1.59 54.44
C TYR A 619 5.68 -2.69 53.72
N ASP A 620 6.38 -3.49 52.92
CA ASP A 620 5.84 -4.69 52.26
C ASP A 620 5.98 -5.94 53.15
N ASP A 621 5.56 -7.10 52.62
CA ASP A 621 5.63 -8.40 53.30
C ASP A 621 7.07 -8.87 53.60
N LYS A 622 8.08 -8.28 52.95
CA LYS A 622 9.50 -8.52 53.21
C LYS A 622 10.07 -7.58 54.28
N ASN A 623 9.22 -6.71 54.84
CA ASN A 623 9.59 -5.61 55.73
C ASN A 623 10.55 -4.61 55.07
N GLU A 624 10.50 -4.51 53.73
CA GLU A 624 11.18 -3.48 52.96
C GLU A 624 10.28 -2.25 52.79
N ARG A 625 10.88 -1.06 52.80
CA ARG A 625 10.12 0.20 52.78
C ARG A 625 9.52 0.46 51.40
N TRP A 626 8.21 0.32 51.30
CA TRP A 626 7.45 0.40 50.05
C TRP A 626 6.02 0.94 50.28
N PRO A 627 5.46 1.77 49.38
CA PRO A 627 6.12 2.37 48.22
C PRO A 627 7.06 3.52 48.65
N LYS A 628 7.90 3.99 47.71
CA LYS A 628 8.81 5.13 47.91
C LYS A 628 8.29 6.33 47.11
N ASN A 629 8.31 7.53 47.69
CA ASN A 629 7.97 8.77 46.98
C ASN A 629 9.15 9.20 46.06
N TRP A 630 8.88 10.00 45.02
CA TRP A 630 9.91 10.44 44.06
C TRP A 630 11.06 11.26 44.69
N TYR A 631 10.82 11.84 45.87
CA TYR A 631 11.80 12.59 46.67
C TYR A 631 12.52 11.73 47.73
N GLU A 632 12.50 10.40 47.65
CA GLU A 632 13.15 9.46 48.59
C GLU A 632 14.66 9.73 48.84
N ASN A 633 15.35 10.34 47.88
CA ASN A 633 16.76 10.71 47.98
C ASN A 633 17.00 12.06 48.72
N GLN A 634 15.95 12.76 49.14
CA GLN A 634 16.04 14.00 49.91
C GLN A 634 16.18 13.73 51.41
N ALA A 635 16.53 14.78 52.18
CA ALA A 635 16.70 14.69 53.63
C ALA A 635 15.40 14.34 54.38
N TYR A 636 14.25 14.73 53.82
CA TYR A 636 12.92 14.28 54.26
C TYR A 636 12.38 13.30 53.22
N LYS A 637 11.78 12.20 53.70
CA LYS A 637 11.24 11.11 52.86
C LYS A 637 9.72 11.07 52.81
N TYR A 638 9.11 11.93 53.63
CA TYR A 638 7.69 11.98 53.97
C TYR A 638 7.29 13.42 54.24
N ARG A 639 6.08 13.79 53.85
CA ARG A 639 5.43 15.08 54.14
C ARG A 639 4.56 15.04 55.39
N GLY A 640 4.25 13.85 55.92
CA GLY A 640 3.31 13.67 57.04
C GLY A 640 1.90 14.09 56.66
N ILE A 641 1.19 14.72 57.60
CA ILE A 641 -0.18 15.19 57.43
C ILE A 641 -0.28 16.12 56.21
N THR A 642 -1.02 15.67 55.20
CA THR A 642 -1.33 16.42 53.99
C THR A 642 -2.79 16.22 53.59
N ASN A 643 -3.20 16.69 52.41
CA ASN A 643 -4.57 16.52 51.92
C ASN A 643 -4.63 15.86 50.53
N LEU A 644 -5.83 15.42 50.15
CA LEU A 644 -6.10 14.74 48.88
C LEU A 644 -5.63 15.57 47.67
N ARG A 645 -5.92 16.88 47.66
CA ARG A 645 -5.47 17.80 46.59
C ARG A 645 -3.96 17.77 46.40
N ASN A 646 -3.19 17.96 47.47
CA ASN A 646 -1.72 17.94 47.44
C ASN A 646 -1.18 16.54 47.09
N SER A 647 -1.91 15.48 47.45
CA SER A 647 -1.54 14.09 47.13
C SER A 647 -1.65 13.80 45.62
N ILE A 648 -2.67 14.35 44.95
CA ILE A 648 -2.84 14.34 43.50
C ILE A 648 -1.78 15.22 42.83
N GLU A 649 -1.75 16.51 43.20
CA GLU A 649 -0.89 17.54 42.60
C GLU A 649 0.60 17.14 42.61
N GLN A 650 1.05 16.49 43.67
CA GLN A 650 2.46 16.18 43.92
C GLN A 650 2.76 14.68 43.72
N SER A 651 1.77 13.94 43.19
CA SER A 651 1.84 12.52 42.82
C SER A 651 2.39 11.60 43.90
N LEU A 652 1.92 11.75 45.14
CA LEU A 652 2.45 11.02 46.30
C LEU A 652 2.13 9.52 46.20
N ASN A 653 3.17 8.68 46.13
CA ASN A 653 3.05 7.23 45.93
C ASN A 653 2.48 6.52 47.15
N VAL A 654 2.92 6.91 48.35
CA VAL A 654 2.43 6.39 49.63
C VAL A 654 0.93 6.64 49.79
N ASN A 655 0.48 7.86 49.49
CA ASN A 655 -0.92 8.25 49.60
C ASN A 655 -1.79 7.61 48.53
N ALA A 656 -1.25 7.36 47.33
CA ALA A 656 -1.93 6.61 46.28
C ALA A 656 -2.21 5.16 46.72
N VAL A 657 -1.19 4.44 47.21
CA VAL A 657 -1.35 3.06 47.72
C VAL A 657 -2.31 3.02 48.92
N TYR A 658 -2.18 3.96 49.87
CA TYR A 658 -3.13 4.09 50.98
C TYR A 658 -4.57 4.32 50.51
N MET A 659 -4.77 5.15 49.49
CA MET A 659 -6.11 5.41 48.97
C MET A 659 -6.69 4.18 48.26
N LEU A 660 -5.89 3.44 47.47
CA LEU A 660 -6.37 2.24 46.81
C LEU A 660 -6.84 1.17 47.81
N GLU A 661 -6.10 0.94 48.89
CA GLU A 661 -6.54 0.04 49.96
C GLU A 661 -7.83 0.52 50.64
N LYS A 662 -7.99 1.84 50.78
CA LYS A 662 -9.16 2.46 51.42
C LYS A 662 -10.43 2.32 50.59
N ILE A 663 -10.33 2.35 49.26
CA ILE A 663 -11.47 2.18 48.34
C ILE A 663 -11.70 0.71 47.93
N GLY A 664 -10.65 -0.12 47.97
CA GLY A 664 -10.65 -1.51 47.50
C GLY A 664 -10.45 -1.67 45.99
N PHE A 665 -9.84 -2.79 45.59
CA PHE A 665 -9.60 -3.13 44.19
C PHE A 665 -10.89 -3.17 43.36
N ASP A 666 -11.96 -3.80 43.86
CA ASP A 666 -13.27 -3.86 43.18
C ASP A 666 -13.84 -2.50 42.78
N THR A 667 -13.64 -1.47 43.62
CA THR A 667 -14.10 -0.10 43.36
C THR A 667 -13.26 0.53 42.26
N SER A 668 -11.93 0.37 42.35
CA SER A 668 -10.96 0.85 41.36
C SER A 668 -11.22 0.23 39.98
N LEU A 669 -11.39 -1.09 39.94
CA LEU A 669 -11.61 -1.87 38.72
C LEU A 669 -12.91 -1.46 38.01
N LYS A 670 -14.01 -1.30 38.75
CA LYS A 670 -15.30 -0.78 38.22
C LYS A 670 -15.21 0.67 37.70
N TYR A 671 -14.17 1.42 38.05
CA TYR A 671 -13.94 2.76 37.51
C TYR A 671 -13.09 2.73 36.25
N LEU A 672 -12.10 1.83 36.17
CA LEU A 672 -11.34 1.59 34.94
C LEU A 672 -12.24 1.02 33.83
N ASP A 673 -13.13 0.08 34.17
CA ASP A 673 -14.19 -0.47 33.30
C ASP A 673 -15.11 0.62 32.72
N LYS A 674 -15.67 1.48 33.59
CA LYS A 674 -16.47 2.65 33.16
C LYS A 674 -15.73 3.67 32.29
N LEU A 675 -14.40 3.67 32.33
CA LEU A 675 -13.55 4.56 31.54
C LEU A 675 -13.05 3.90 30.24
N GLY A 676 -13.40 2.63 29.98
CA GLY A 676 -12.96 1.89 28.80
C GLY A 676 -11.47 1.48 28.85
N LEU A 677 -10.86 1.45 30.03
CA LEU A 677 -9.47 1.00 30.24
C LEU A 677 -9.35 -0.49 30.62
N VAL A 678 -10.49 -1.14 30.87
CA VAL A 678 -10.66 -2.56 31.17
C VAL A 678 -12.02 -2.98 30.60
N ASP A 679 -12.17 -4.19 30.09
CA ASP A 679 -13.46 -4.81 29.73
C ASP A 679 -13.73 -5.99 30.67
N LEU A 680 -14.55 -5.76 31.71
CA LEU A 680 -14.91 -6.84 32.66
C LEU A 680 -15.88 -7.89 32.09
N GLN A 681 -16.35 -7.72 30.86
CA GLN A 681 -17.19 -8.69 30.17
C GLN A 681 -16.37 -9.59 29.24
N ASN A 682 -15.30 -9.06 28.62
CA ASN A 682 -14.41 -9.78 27.72
C ASN A 682 -12.92 -9.40 28.01
N PRO A 683 -12.32 -9.87 29.12
CA PRO A 683 -10.95 -9.50 29.50
C PRO A 683 -9.92 -9.80 28.41
N GLU A 684 -10.16 -10.82 27.57
CA GLU A 684 -9.31 -11.16 26.43
C GLU A 684 -9.19 -10.08 25.33
N ASN A 685 -9.99 -9.01 25.43
CA ASN A 685 -10.00 -7.87 24.51
C ASN A 685 -9.30 -6.62 25.06
N ASP A 686 -8.68 -6.68 26.25
CA ASP A 686 -7.91 -5.59 26.85
C ASP A 686 -6.45 -5.99 27.21
N ASP A 687 -5.68 -5.01 27.70
CA ASP A 687 -4.27 -5.16 28.10
C ASP A 687 -4.07 -5.22 29.63
N PHE A 688 -5.14 -5.41 30.42
CA PHE A 688 -5.15 -5.47 31.88
C PHE A 688 -5.18 -6.92 32.37
N VAL A 689 -4.02 -7.43 32.77
CA VAL A 689 -3.89 -8.86 33.07
C VAL A 689 -4.54 -9.22 34.41
N THR A 690 -5.55 -10.09 34.41
CA THR A 690 -6.24 -10.56 35.62
C THR A 690 -5.52 -11.73 36.32
N PRO A 691 -5.79 -12.00 37.61
CA PRO A 691 -5.28 -13.18 38.31
C PRO A 691 -5.73 -14.52 37.70
N GLU A 692 -6.87 -14.52 37.02
CA GLU A 692 -7.45 -15.65 36.30
C GLU A 692 -6.63 -16.01 35.05
N GLU A 693 -6.17 -15.01 34.30
CA GLU A 693 -5.31 -15.19 33.12
C GLU A 693 -3.88 -15.53 33.51
N ASN A 694 -3.28 -14.77 34.45
CA ASN A 694 -1.92 -15.00 34.89
C ASN A 694 -1.72 -14.71 36.38
N ARG A 695 -1.94 -15.73 37.20
CA ARG A 695 -1.76 -15.67 38.65
C ARG A 695 -0.38 -15.21 39.14
N ALA A 696 0.67 -15.31 38.32
CA ALA A 696 2.03 -14.91 38.69
C ALA A 696 2.36 -13.45 38.33
N TYR A 697 1.83 -12.96 37.21
CA TYR A 697 2.04 -11.62 36.68
C TYR A 697 0.67 -11.05 36.25
N ASN A 698 0.04 -10.29 37.15
CA ASN A 698 -1.28 -9.69 36.96
C ASN A 698 -1.35 -8.32 37.64
N ASP A 699 -2.32 -7.53 37.21
CA ASP A 699 -2.47 -6.12 37.55
C ASP A 699 -3.43 -5.86 38.72
N MET A 700 -4.04 -6.90 39.30
CA MET A 700 -4.85 -6.79 40.53
C MET A 700 -3.97 -6.65 41.78
N ASN A 701 -3.06 -5.67 41.79
CA ASN A 701 -2.10 -5.44 42.86
C ASN A 701 -1.84 -3.93 43.10
N LEU A 702 -1.22 -3.61 44.25
CA LEU A 702 -1.01 -2.22 44.68
C LEU A 702 -0.02 -1.45 43.79
N ALA A 703 0.95 -2.10 43.13
CA ALA A 703 1.90 -1.44 42.24
C ALA A 703 1.26 -1.09 40.89
N ALA A 704 0.52 -2.02 40.32
CA ALA A 704 -0.25 -1.84 39.09
C ALA A 704 -1.31 -0.74 39.25
N MET A 705 -2.32 -0.96 40.09
CA MET A 705 -3.49 -0.06 40.14
C MET A 705 -3.24 1.27 40.87
N ALA A 706 -2.22 1.39 41.74
CA ALA A 706 -1.92 2.67 42.41
C ALA A 706 -0.70 3.42 41.87
N LEU A 707 0.24 2.76 41.20
CA LEU A 707 1.47 3.38 40.69
C LEU A 707 1.64 3.24 39.18
N GLY A 708 0.75 2.50 38.49
CA GLY A 708 0.72 2.31 37.05
C GLY A 708 1.76 1.33 36.53
N GLY A 709 2.32 0.47 37.39
CA GLY A 709 3.18 -0.64 37.00
C GLY A 709 2.39 -1.83 36.49
N LEU A 710 1.63 -1.62 35.41
CA LEU A 710 0.84 -2.65 34.72
C LEU A 710 1.74 -3.66 34.00
N THR A 711 1.19 -4.83 33.68
CA THR A 711 1.93 -5.95 33.08
C THR A 711 2.23 -5.66 31.61
N GLU A 712 1.19 -5.39 30.81
CA GLU A 712 1.34 -4.95 29.41
C GLU A 712 1.27 -3.40 29.30
N GLY A 713 0.27 -2.79 29.94
CA GLY A 713 0.10 -1.33 29.98
C GLY A 713 -1.07 -0.84 29.12
N PHE A 714 -1.11 0.46 28.82
CA PHE A 714 -2.15 1.06 27.97
C PHE A 714 -1.53 1.84 26.81
N THR A 715 -2.29 2.03 25.73
CA THR A 715 -1.96 2.95 24.63
C THR A 715 -2.18 4.41 25.02
N ASN A 716 -1.75 5.34 24.16
CA ASN A 716 -1.99 6.78 24.38
C ASN A 716 -3.39 7.22 23.94
N LEU A 717 -3.98 6.50 22.98
CA LEU A 717 -5.40 6.55 22.61
C LEU A 717 -6.15 5.53 23.45
#